data_AF-A0A4P7NHF7-F1
#
_entry.id   AF-A0A4P7NHF7-F1
#
_cell.length_a   1.000
_cell.length_b   1.000
_cell.length_c   1.000
_cell.angle_alpha   90.00
_cell.angle_beta   90.00
_cell.angle_gamma   90.00
#
_symmetry.space_group_name_H-M   'P 1'
#
loop_
_entity.id
_entity.type
_entity.pdbx_description
1 polymer ?
#
loop_
_entity_poly.entity_id
_entity_poly.type
_entity_poly.pdbx_seq_one_letter_code
_entity_poly.pdbx_strand_id
1 'polypeptide(L)'
;MATTSNMFLYSLSIQPPSTITRAILGQFSGTKEQQIVAASGSRLTLYRPDPTQGKVVPLMSHDVFGIIRDLASFRLAGSSKDYLIIASDSGRITIVEYLPAQNRFSRIHLETFGKSGVRRVVPGQYLAADPKGRACLIASVERCKLVYVLNRNSQAELTISSPLEAHKNGTLTLSLVALDVGYSNPVFAALEVDYSEVDQDPKGDAAQNVETVLNYYELDLGLNHVVRKWFDVVDSTASMLFQVPGGSDGPSGVLVCGEENITYRHSNQDAFRVPIPRRKGATEDPSRKRNIVSGVMHKLKGSAGAFFFLLQTEDGDLFKVTIDMVEDAEGNPTGEVRRLKIKYFDTIPVSNNLCILKSGFLFVASEFGNHLFYQFEKLGDDDEELEFFSSDFPVDPKEPYEPVYFYPRPTENLALVESIDSMNPLMDLKVANLTEEDAPQIYTVSGKGARSTFRMLKHGLEVNEIVASQLPGTPSAVWTTKLRRDDEYDAYIVLSFTNGTLVLSIGETVEEVSDTGFLSSVPTLAVQQLGDDGLVQVHPKGIRHIRNGVVNEWSSPQHRSIVAAATNERQVAVALSSGEIVYFEMDTDGSLAEYDEKKEMFGTVTSLSLGEVPEGRLRSSYLAVGCDDCTVRILSLDPESTLESKSVQALTAAPSALSIMSMEDSSSGGTTLYLHIGLNSGVYLRTVLDEVTGELTDTRQKFLGPKAVRLFQVSVQKRTCVLALSSRSWLGFSDPVTKGFTMTPLNYEELEWGWNFVSEQCEEGMVGVNGQFLRIFAIEKLGDNVIQKSIPLTYTPRKLAKHPTQRIFYTIEADNNTLAPELREQLMAAPTAVNGDARVLPPDEFGYPRGNGRWASCISVVDPLGDGEELEPGVVQRIDLDNNEAALSMAVVSFASQDGESFLVVGTGKDMVVNPRRFTEGYIHVYRFSEDGRELEFIHKTKVEEPPTALLPFQGRLVAGIGRMLRIYDLGLRQLLRKAQAEVAPQLIVSLNTQGSRIIVGDVQHGLIYVAYKSETNRLIPFADDTIARWTTCTTMVDYDSTAGADKFGNLWILRCPEKASQESDEPGSEVHLVHSRDYLHGTSNRLALMAHVYTQDIPTSICKTNLVVGGQEVLLWGGFQGTIGVLIPFVSREDADFFQSLEQHLRSEDPPLAGRDHLMYRGYYVPVKGVIDGDLCERYTMLPNDKKQMIAGELDRSVREIERKISDIRTRSAF
;
A
#
# COMPACT_ATOMS: atom_id res chain seq x y z
N MET A 1 -29.14 -3.56 12.56
CA MET A 1 -28.96 -2.86 13.86
C MET A 1 -28.45 -1.41 13.72
N ALA A 2 -28.37 -0.81 12.52
CA ALA A 2 -27.86 0.56 12.33
C ALA A 2 -28.94 1.67 12.43
N THR A 3 -30.23 1.33 12.51
CA THR A 3 -31.35 2.29 12.50
C THR A 3 -31.46 3.18 13.75
N THR A 4 -30.54 3.04 14.72
CA THR A 4 -30.52 3.83 15.97
C THR A 4 -29.32 4.78 16.09
N SER A 5 -28.44 4.86 15.09
CA SER A 5 -27.33 5.82 15.08
C SER A 5 -27.74 7.10 14.36
N ASN A 6 -27.44 8.27 14.96
CA ASN A 6 -27.62 9.57 14.32
C ASN A 6 -26.41 9.97 13.45
N MET A 7 -25.33 9.17 13.44
CA MET A 7 -24.11 9.41 12.68
C MET A 7 -23.81 8.20 11.80
N PHE A 8 -23.61 8.45 10.50
CA PHE A 8 -23.28 7.46 9.47
C PHE A 8 -21.99 7.85 8.76
N LEU A 9 -21.05 6.91 8.71
CA LEU A 9 -19.75 7.04 8.07
C LEU A 9 -19.57 5.98 7.01
N TYR A 10 -18.77 6.28 6.00
CA TYR A 10 -18.36 5.38 4.92
C TYR A 10 -16.86 5.17 5.01
N SER A 11 -16.43 3.92 5.18
CA SER A 11 -15.02 3.55 5.31
C SER A 11 -14.40 3.25 3.95
N LEU A 12 -13.26 3.87 3.62
CA LEU A 12 -12.49 3.60 2.41
C LEU A 12 -11.00 3.47 2.71
N SER A 13 -10.30 2.67 1.92
CA SER A 13 -8.83 2.58 1.92
C SER A 13 -8.23 3.37 0.74
N ILE A 14 -7.43 4.42 1.04
CA ILE A 14 -6.63 5.14 0.04
C ILE A 14 -5.41 4.30 -0.34
N GLN A 15 -4.69 3.79 0.67
CA GLN A 15 -3.57 2.88 0.49
C GLN A 15 -3.83 1.59 1.28
N PRO A 16 -3.74 0.41 0.65
CA PRO A 16 -3.87 -0.86 1.34
C PRO A 16 -2.65 -1.13 2.25
N PRO A 17 -2.74 -2.13 3.14
CA PRO A 17 -1.57 -2.61 3.88
C PRO A 17 -0.44 -3.00 2.94
N SER A 18 0.78 -2.58 3.26
CA SER A 18 2.00 -2.87 2.49
C SER A 18 2.94 -3.84 3.21
N THR A 19 2.57 -4.35 4.38
CA THR A 19 3.29 -5.46 5.03
C THR A 19 3.12 -6.76 4.25
N ILE A 20 4.09 -7.68 4.30
CA ILE A 20 3.92 -9.06 3.86
C ILE A 20 4.24 -9.99 5.02
N THR A 21 3.20 -10.62 5.59
CA THR A 21 3.34 -11.55 6.72
C THR A 21 3.64 -12.98 6.28
N ARG A 22 3.14 -13.35 5.09
CA ARG A 22 3.40 -14.65 4.46
C ARG A 22 3.58 -14.47 2.95
N ALA A 23 4.65 -15.01 2.40
CA ALA A 23 4.84 -15.13 0.95
C ALA A 23 5.12 -16.59 0.57
N ILE A 24 4.44 -17.08 -0.45
CA ILE A 24 4.68 -18.42 -1.00
C ILE A 24 4.82 -18.37 -2.53
N LEU A 25 5.57 -19.32 -3.06
CA LEU A 25 5.88 -19.39 -4.49
C LEU A 25 5.19 -20.60 -5.12
N GLY A 26 4.66 -20.44 -6.33
CA GLY A 26 3.97 -21.51 -7.06
C GLY A 26 3.68 -21.15 -8.53
N GLN A 27 3.23 -22.14 -9.30
CA GLN A 27 2.71 -22.01 -10.66
C GLN A 27 1.19 -21.86 -10.60
N PHE A 28 0.72 -20.74 -10.06
CA PHE A 28 -0.70 -20.47 -9.83
C PHE A 28 -1.47 -20.19 -11.12
N SER A 29 -0.79 -19.72 -12.17
CA SER A 29 -1.41 -19.54 -13.50
C SER A 29 -1.52 -20.83 -14.31
N GLY A 30 -0.93 -21.95 -13.85
CA GLY A 30 -0.88 -23.22 -14.58
C GLY A 30 0.14 -23.26 -15.74
N THR A 31 0.95 -22.21 -15.86
CA THR A 31 2.07 -22.09 -16.81
C THR A 31 3.38 -22.57 -16.16
N LYS A 32 4.49 -22.58 -16.92
CA LYS A 32 5.80 -22.91 -16.36
C LYS A 32 6.37 -21.81 -15.46
N GLU A 33 5.89 -20.58 -15.62
CA GLU A 33 6.32 -19.40 -14.86
C GLU A 33 5.88 -19.51 -13.40
N GLN A 34 6.73 -19.01 -12.50
CA GLN A 34 6.43 -18.96 -11.07
C GLN A 34 5.87 -17.57 -10.72
N GLN A 35 4.83 -17.57 -9.90
CA GLN A 35 4.26 -16.37 -9.30
C GLN A 35 4.42 -16.44 -7.78
N ILE A 36 4.29 -15.28 -7.14
CA ILE A 36 4.38 -15.14 -5.68
C ILE A 36 3.00 -14.75 -5.17
N VAL A 37 2.46 -15.50 -4.22
CA VAL A 37 1.26 -15.11 -3.47
C VAL A 37 1.70 -14.57 -2.13
N ALA A 38 1.29 -13.35 -1.82
CA ALA A 38 1.59 -12.66 -0.56
C ALA A 38 0.31 -12.35 0.22
N ALA A 39 0.40 -12.48 1.54
CA ALA A 39 -0.61 -12.04 2.49
C ALA A 39 -0.18 -10.74 3.17
N SER A 40 -1.02 -9.72 3.05
CA SER A 40 -0.84 -8.38 3.58
C SER A 40 -2.03 -8.02 4.47
N GLY A 41 -2.00 -8.46 5.73
CA GLY A 41 -3.14 -8.31 6.65
C GLY A 41 -4.36 -9.10 6.17
N SER A 42 -5.36 -8.40 5.61
CA SER A 42 -6.55 -8.99 4.97
C SER A 42 -6.43 -9.12 3.45
N ARG A 43 -5.40 -8.56 2.82
CA ARG A 43 -5.24 -8.55 1.36
C ARG A 43 -4.42 -9.76 0.91
N LEU A 44 -4.92 -10.47 -0.10
CA LEU A 44 -4.23 -11.54 -0.81
C LEU A 44 -3.81 -11.01 -2.18
N THR A 45 -2.51 -10.90 -2.41
CA THR A 45 -1.94 -10.31 -3.64
C THR A 45 -1.14 -11.35 -4.40
N LEU A 46 -1.35 -11.41 -5.72
CA LEU A 46 -0.57 -12.25 -6.63
C LEU A 46 0.39 -11.37 -7.41
N TYR A 47 1.69 -11.64 -7.26
CA TYR A 47 2.76 -10.95 -7.97
C TYR A 47 3.35 -11.83 -9.07
N ARG A 48 3.67 -11.20 -10.21
CA ARG A 48 4.48 -11.77 -11.29
C ARG A 48 5.87 -11.14 -11.25
N PRO A 49 6.92 -11.91 -10.90
CA PRO A 49 8.30 -11.48 -11.12
C PRO A 49 8.59 -11.50 -12.62
N ASP A 50 9.13 -10.41 -13.16
CA ASP A 50 9.61 -10.28 -14.53
C ASP A 50 11.13 -10.42 -14.57
N PRO A 51 11.67 -11.57 -15.05
CA PRO A 51 13.11 -11.78 -15.11
C PRO A 51 13.84 -10.89 -16.12
N THR A 52 13.14 -10.31 -17.10
CA THR A 52 13.75 -9.49 -18.16
C THR A 52 13.98 -8.06 -17.70
N GLN A 53 13.00 -7.48 -17.00
CA GLN A 53 13.10 -6.14 -16.43
C GLN A 53 13.67 -6.12 -15.01
N GLY A 54 13.72 -7.28 -14.33
CA GLY A 54 14.15 -7.34 -12.94
C GLY A 54 13.14 -6.73 -11.96
N LYS A 55 11.85 -6.66 -12.33
CA LYS A 55 10.77 -6.03 -11.56
C LYS A 55 9.73 -7.05 -11.09
N VAL A 56 8.98 -6.71 -10.03
CA VAL A 56 7.89 -7.52 -9.48
C VAL A 56 6.56 -6.78 -9.68
N VAL A 57 5.73 -7.30 -10.59
CA VAL A 57 4.48 -6.65 -10.99
C VAL A 57 3.29 -7.27 -10.25
N PRO A 58 2.47 -6.50 -9.53
CA PRO A 58 1.21 -7.01 -8.97
C PRO A 58 0.22 -7.30 -10.10
N LEU A 59 -0.27 -8.54 -10.18
CA LEU A 59 -1.28 -8.94 -11.17
C LEU A 59 -2.71 -8.66 -10.68
N MET A 60 -2.95 -8.92 -9.41
CA MET A 60 -4.24 -8.70 -8.75
C MET A 60 -4.06 -8.63 -7.24
N SER A 61 -4.96 -7.91 -6.56
CA SER A 61 -5.11 -7.95 -5.10
C SER A 61 -6.58 -8.14 -4.71
N HIS A 62 -6.84 -8.91 -3.66
CA HIS A 62 -8.18 -9.26 -3.21
C HIS A 62 -8.28 -9.17 -1.69
N ASP A 63 -9.20 -8.36 -1.17
CA ASP A 63 -9.52 -8.35 0.27
C ASP A 63 -10.31 -9.60 0.65
N VAL A 64 -9.81 -10.38 1.60
CA VAL A 64 -10.49 -11.58 2.08
C VAL A 64 -11.45 -11.28 3.23
N PHE A 65 -11.51 -10.02 3.70
CA PHE A 65 -12.30 -9.56 4.87
C PHE A 65 -12.16 -10.50 6.07
N GLY A 66 -10.91 -10.80 6.41
CA GLY A 66 -10.50 -11.72 7.46
C GLY A 66 -9.00 -11.59 7.73
N ILE A 67 -8.53 -12.26 8.76
CA ILE A 67 -7.10 -12.27 9.14
C ILE A 67 -6.46 -13.49 8.50
N ILE A 68 -5.59 -13.29 7.50
CA ILE A 68 -4.80 -14.38 6.93
C ILE A 68 -3.66 -14.71 7.91
N ARG A 69 -3.63 -15.94 8.39
CA ARG A 69 -2.66 -16.37 9.42
C ARG A 69 -1.54 -17.23 8.83
N ASP A 70 -1.89 -18.10 7.89
CA ASP A 70 -0.92 -18.92 7.18
C ASP A 70 -1.45 -19.29 5.78
N LEU A 71 -0.53 -19.56 4.87
CA LEU A 71 -0.76 -19.93 3.48
C LEU A 71 0.08 -21.15 3.13
N ALA A 72 -0.52 -22.08 2.39
CA ALA A 72 0.19 -23.21 1.82
C ALA A 72 -0.24 -23.43 0.37
N SER A 73 0.71 -23.72 -0.50
CA SER A 73 0.44 -24.15 -1.88
C SER A 73 0.58 -25.66 -1.99
N PHE A 74 -0.25 -26.28 -2.82
CA PHE A 74 -0.07 -27.69 -3.17
C PHE A 74 -0.45 -27.95 -4.63
N ARG A 75 0.08 -29.05 -5.16
CA ARG A 75 -0.17 -29.50 -6.52
C ARG A 75 -0.78 -30.88 -6.52
N LEU A 76 -1.90 -31.06 -7.20
CA LEU A 76 -2.43 -32.40 -7.45
C LEU A 76 -1.48 -33.21 -8.35
N ALA A 77 -1.38 -34.51 -8.09
CA ALA A 77 -0.58 -35.41 -8.90
C ALA A 77 -0.97 -35.33 -10.40
N GLY A 78 0.03 -35.06 -11.25
CA GLY A 78 -0.16 -34.90 -12.70
C GLY A 78 -0.78 -33.57 -13.14
N SER A 79 -1.00 -32.61 -12.25
CA SER A 79 -1.40 -31.23 -12.60
C SER A 79 -0.17 -30.36 -12.87
N SER A 80 -0.33 -29.32 -13.68
CA SER A 80 0.68 -28.25 -13.85
C SER A 80 0.40 -27.02 -12.98
N LYS A 81 -0.75 -26.98 -12.30
CA LYS A 81 -1.25 -25.81 -11.57
C LYS A 81 -1.26 -26.04 -10.07
N ASP A 82 -0.78 -25.04 -9.33
CA ASP A 82 -0.80 -25.02 -7.87
C ASP A 82 -2.09 -24.38 -7.35
N TYR A 83 -2.69 -25.02 -6.35
CA TYR A 83 -3.81 -24.49 -5.57
C TYR A 83 -3.29 -23.82 -4.30
N LEU A 84 -4.11 -22.93 -3.73
CA LEU A 84 -3.78 -22.19 -2.52
C LEU A 84 -4.75 -22.57 -1.39
N ILE A 85 -4.19 -22.97 -0.25
CA ILE A 85 -4.93 -23.20 0.99
C ILE A 85 -4.73 -21.98 1.89
N ILE A 86 -5.84 -21.43 2.39
CA ILE A 86 -5.86 -20.26 3.27
C ILE A 86 -6.32 -20.71 4.66
N ALA A 87 -5.44 -20.54 5.65
CA ALA A 87 -5.80 -20.61 7.07
C ALA A 87 -6.06 -19.18 7.58
N SER A 88 -7.28 -18.95 8.08
CA SER A 88 -7.73 -17.64 8.54
C SER A 88 -8.41 -17.70 9.91
N ASP A 89 -8.90 -16.56 10.38
CA ASP A 89 -9.72 -16.46 11.57
C ASP A 89 -11.18 -16.90 11.36
N SER A 90 -11.58 -17.40 10.18
CA SER A 90 -13.00 -17.73 9.92
C SER A 90 -13.51 -18.96 10.66
N GLY A 91 -12.61 -19.83 11.16
CA GLY A 91 -12.97 -21.17 11.67
C GLY A 91 -13.27 -22.17 10.53
N ARG A 92 -12.87 -21.82 9.31
CA ARG A 92 -13.06 -22.61 8.09
C ARG A 92 -11.75 -22.74 7.32
N ILE A 93 -11.56 -23.88 6.67
CA ILE A 93 -10.44 -24.08 5.73
C ILE A 93 -10.95 -23.73 4.33
N THR A 94 -10.19 -22.91 3.62
CA THR A 94 -10.55 -22.46 2.28
C THR A 94 -9.47 -22.88 1.30
N ILE A 95 -9.87 -23.47 0.18
CA ILE A 95 -8.98 -23.73 -0.96
C ILE A 95 -9.45 -22.86 -2.13
N VAL A 96 -8.51 -22.15 -2.73
CA VAL A 96 -8.75 -21.23 -3.84
C VAL A 96 -7.83 -21.55 -5.02
N GLU A 97 -8.30 -21.16 -6.20
CA GLU A 97 -7.60 -21.27 -7.47
C GLU A 97 -7.55 -19.90 -8.14
N TYR A 98 -6.41 -19.53 -8.72
CA TYR A 98 -6.32 -18.33 -9.54
C TYR A 98 -6.78 -18.61 -10.97
N LEU A 99 -7.63 -17.75 -11.55
CA LEU A 99 -8.13 -17.88 -12.92
C LEU A 99 -7.55 -16.77 -13.80
N PRO A 100 -6.49 -17.02 -14.60
CA PRO A 100 -5.84 -15.99 -15.41
C PRO A 100 -6.77 -15.28 -16.40
N ALA A 101 -7.67 -16.03 -17.04
CA ALA A 101 -8.61 -15.48 -18.03
C ALA A 101 -9.61 -14.46 -17.45
N GLN A 102 -9.91 -14.56 -16.15
CA GLN A 102 -10.85 -13.66 -15.46
C GLN A 102 -10.13 -12.71 -14.50
N ASN A 103 -8.80 -12.84 -14.37
CA ASN A 103 -7.95 -12.19 -13.37
C ASN A 103 -8.55 -12.16 -11.95
N ARG A 104 -9.04 -13.31 -11.45
CA ARG A 104 -9.65 -13.41 -10.11
C ARG A 104 -9.31 -14.70 -9.39
N PHE A 105 -9.42 -14.68 -8.06
CA PHE A 105 -9.45 -15.90 -7.25
C PHE A 105 -10.85 -16.51 -7.26
N SER A 106 -10.91 -17.83 -7.48
CA SER A 106 -12.12 -18.64 -7.36
C SER A 106 -11.99 -19.56 -6.17
N ARG A 107 -12.98 -19.53 -5.28
CA ARG A 107 -13.05 -20.45 -4.14
C ARG A 107 -13.58 -21.80 -4.61
N ILE A 108 -12.73 -22.81 -4.56
CA ILE A 108 -13.08 -24.17 -5.00
C ILE A 108 -13.60 -25.04 -3.85
N HIS A 109 -13.12 -24.81 -2.63
CA HIS A 109 -13.60 -25.53 -1.45
C HIS A 109 -13.67 -24.62 -0.23
N LEU A 110 -14.67 -24.85 0.61
CA LEU A 110 -14.85 -24.19 1.90
C LEU A 110 -15.49 -25.15 2.89
N GLU A 111 -14.79 -25.45 3.98
CA GLU A 111 -15.30 -26.36 5.00
C GLU A 111 -15.11 -25.81 6.41
N THR A 112 -16.15 -25.96 7.23
CA THR A 112 -16.16 -25.44 8.60
C THR A 112 -15.65 -26.50 9.57
N PHE A 113 -14.63 -26.16 10.35
CA PHE A 113 -14.07 -27.05 11.38
C PHE A 113 -14.22 -26.49 12.80
N GLY A 114 -14.52 -25.20 12.96
CA GLY A 114 -14.55 -24.57 14.27
C GLY A 114 -15.27 -23.22 14.32
N LYS A 115 -15.22 -22.60 15.50
CA LYS A 115 -15.76 -21.24 15.70
C LYS A 115 -14.80 -20.20 15.15
N SER A 116 -15.35 -19.09 14.72
CA SER A 116 -14.59 -17.97 14.18
C SER A 116 -13.83 -17.19 15.28
N GLY A 117 -12.75 -16.50 14.88
CA GLY A 117 -11.84 -15.71 15.70
C GLY A 117 -10.46 -16.36 15.88
N VAL A 118 -9.46 -15.55 16.25
CA VAL A 118 -8.11 -16.01 16.61
C VAL A 118 -8.18 -16.58 18.03
N ARG A 119 -8.34 -17.90 18.13
CA ARG A 119 -8.50 -18.60 19.41
C ARG A 119 -7.34 -19.55 19.67
N ARG A 120 -7.14 -19.87 20.95
CA ARG A 120 -6.06 -20.73 21.45
C ARG A 120 -6.15 -22.18 20.94
N VAL A 121 -7.37 -22.72 20.86
CA VAL A 121 -7.67 -24.15 20.57
C VAL A 121 -8.48 -24.36 19.28
N VAL A 122 -8.65 -23.33 18.45
CA VAL A 122 -9.29 -23.48 17.13
C VAL A 122 -8.21 -23.38 16.05
N PRO A 123 -8.06 -24.40 15.18
CA PRO A 123 -7.02 -24.42 14.16
C PRO A 123 -7.02 -23.20 13.25
N GLY A 124 -5.84 -22.87 12.73
CA GLY A 124 -5.63 -21.77 11.79
C GLY A 124 -4.36 -20.96 12.07
N GLN A 125 -3.58 -21.27 13.11
CA GLN A 125 -2.28 -20.61 13.33
C GLN A 125 -1.19 -21.19 12.43
N TYR A 126 -1.21 -22.51 12.27
CA TYR A 126 -0.20 -23.24 11.52
C TYR A 126 -0.87 -24.06 10.42
N LEU A 127 -0.25 -24.09 9.25
CA LEU A 127 -0.71 -24.84 8.09
C LEU A 127 0.50 -25.47 7.38
N ALA A 128 0.41 -26.77 7.11
CA ALA A 128 1.40 -27.49 6.32
C ALA A 128 0.73 -28.37 5.27
N ALA A 129 1.30 -28.41 4.06
CA ALA A 129 0.83 -29.28 2.98
C ALA A 129 1.90 -30.30 2.61
N ASP A 130 1.49 -31.54 2.38
CA ASP A 130 2.35 -32.61 1.85
C ASP A 130 2.96 -32.16 0.50
N PRO A 131 4.28 -32.30 0.27
CA PRO A 131 4.93 -31.84 -0.96
C PRO A 131 4.41 -32.48 -2.25
N LYS A 132 3.77 -33.66 -2.17
CA LYS A 132 3.12 -34.32 -3.30
C LYS A 132 1.63 -33.98 -3.42
N GLY A 133 1.13 -33.06 -2.59
CA GLY A 133 -0.22 -32.53 -2.61
C GLY A 133 -1.32 -33.54 -2.25
N ARG A 134 -1.00 -34.51 -1.39
CA ARG A 134 -1.92 -35.60 -1.00
C ARG A 134 -2.72 -35.30 0.27
N ALA A 135 -2.20 -34.45 1.14
CA ALA A 135 -2.86 -34.08 2.39
C ALA A 135 -2.35 -32.73 2.89
N CYS A 136 -3.09 -32.11 3.79
CA CYS A 136 -2.64 -30.95 4.56
C CYS A 136 -3.04 -31.07 6.04
N LEU A 137 -2.25 -30.46 6.92
CA LEU A 137 -2.52 -30.37 8.35
C LEU A 137 -2.70 -28.92 8.73
N ILE A 138 -3.82 -28.61 9.40
CA ILE A 138 -4.10 -27.31 10.02
C ILE A 138 -4.14 -27.46 11.54
N ALA A 139 -3.46 -26.56 12.26
CA ALA A 139 -3.32 -26.64 13.71
C ALA A 139 -3.54 -25.30 14.42
N SER A 140 -3.91 -25.37 15.70
CA SER A 140 -3.94 -24.24 16.62
C SER A 140 -2.65 -24.17 17.44
N VAL A 141 -2.49 -23.09 18.21
CA VAL A 141 -1.36 -22.94 19.15
C VAL A 141 -1.37 -24.06 20.18
N GLU A 142 -2.55 -24.44 20.68
CA GLU A 142 -2.71 -25.49 21.67
C GLU A 142 -3.63 -26.58 21.16
N ARG A 143 -3.31 -27.84 21.47
CA ARG A 143 -4.19 -29.02 21.38
C ARG A 143 -4.62 -29.49 20.00
N CYS A 144 -5.35 -28.68 19.25
CA CYS A 144 -6.12 -29.15 18.09
C CYS A 144 -5.27 -29.19 16.81
N LYS A 145 -5.31 -30.34 16.14
CA LYS A 145 -4.70 -30.62 14.83
C LYS A 145 -5.70 -31.40 13.99
N LEU A 146 -5.91 -30.97 12.75
CA LEU A 146 -6.82 -31.58 11.79
C LEU A 146 -6.07 -31.85 10.48
N VAL A 147 -6.21 -33.06 9.95
CA VAL A 147 -5.62 -33.46 8.67
C VAL A 147 -6.72 -33.67 7.64
N TYR A 148 -6.55 -33.05 6.48
CA TYR A 148 -7.43 -33.21 5.33
C TYR A 148 -6.70 -33.96 4.22
N VAL A 149 -7.34 -34.99 3.67
CA VAL A 149 -6.82 -35.72 2.50
C VAL A 149 -7.30 -35.03 1.23
N LEU A 150 -6.37 -34.77 0.32
CA LEU A 150 -6.58 -34.06 -0.94
C LEU A 150 -6.46 -35.06 -2.09
N ASN A 151 -7.57 -35.28 -2.80
CA ASN A 151 -7.66 -36.25 -3.88
C ASN A 151 -8.16 -35.59 -5.17
N ARG A 152 -8.12 -36.37 -6.26
CA ARG A 152 -8.63 -35.96 -7.57
C ARG A 152 -9.73 -36.93 -7.99
N ASN A 153 -10.89 -36.43 -8.39
CA ASN A 153 -11.98 -37.26 -8.92
C ASN A 153 -11.73 -37.64 -10.40
N SER A 154 -12.64 -38.46 -10.96
CA SER A 154 -12.58 -38.86 -12.38
C SER A 154 -12.76 -37.70 -13.36
N GLN A 155 -13.35 -36.59 -12.93
CA GLN A 155 -13.52 -35.34 -13.70
C GLN A 155 -12.33 -34.40 -13.57
N ALA A 156 -11.22 -34.88 -12.98
CA ALA A 156 -10.01 -34.11 -12.72
C ALA A 156 -10.13 -32.96 -11.71
N GLU A 157 -11.24 -32.87 -10.96
CA GLU A 157 -11.46 -31.86 -9.95
C GLU A 157 -10.90 -32.29 -8.58
N LEU A 158 -10.58 -31.30 -7.75
CA LEU A 158 -10.14 -31.49 -6.37
C LEU A 158 -11.30 -32.03 -5.53
N THR A 159 -11.04 -33.08 -4.75
CA THR A 159 -11.91 -33.54 -3.68
C THR A 159 -11.17 -33.58 -2.36
N ILE A 160 -11.90 -33.38 -1.27
CA ILE A 160 -11.36 -33.30 0.08
C ILE A 160 -12.17 -34.21 1.00
N SER A 161 -11.47 -34.92 1.89
CA SER A 161 -12.10 -35.78 2.89
C SER A 161 -12.62 -34.97 4.07
N SER A 162 -13.48 -35.58 4.90
CA SER A 162 -13.68 -35.12 6.28
C SER A 162 -12.33 -35.04 7.02
N PRO A 163 -12.18 -34.11 7.99
CA PRO A 163 -10.94 -33.97 8.73
C PRO A 163 -10.70 -35.17 9.65
N LEU A 164 -9.43 -35.56 9.76
CA LEU A 164 -8.93 -36.54 10.72
C LEU A 164 -8.29 -35.82 11.91
N GLU A 165 -8.72 -36.15 13.11
CA GLU A 165 -8.27 -35.49 14.33
C GLU A 165 -6.97 -36.09 14.89
N ALA A 166 -6.04 -35.23 15.31
CA ALA A 166 -4.80 -35.62 16.00
C ALA A 166 -4.59 -34.77 17.28
N HIS A 167 -5.62 -34.70 18.12
CA HIS A 167 -5.65 -33.80 19.29
C HIS A 167 -4.82 -34.30 20.47
N LYS A 168 -4.11 -33.40 21.16
CA LYS A 168 -3.39 -33.68 22.41
C LYS A 168 -3.54 -32.54 23.42
N ASN A 169 -4.19 -32.78 24.55
CA ASN A 169 -4.39 -31.75 25.57
C ASN A 169 -3.06 -31.31 26.22
N GLY A 170 -3.00 -30.08 26.72
CA GLY A 170 -1.85 -29.56 27.46
C GLY A 170 -0.58 -29.36 26.61
N THR A 171 -0.71 -29.39 25.29
CA THR A 171 0.43 -29.32 24.37
C THR A 171 0.38 -28.06 23.52
N LEU A 172 1.45 -27.28 23.57
CA LEU A 172 1.69 -26.11 22.74
C LEU A 172 2.47 -26.51 21.48
N THR A 173 2.10 -25.98 20.34
CA THR A 173 2.81 -26.14 19.06
C THR A 173 3.58 -24.87 18.75
N LEU A 174 4.89 -24.99 18.51
CA LEU A 174 5.80 -23.87 18.21
C LEU A 174 6.04 -23.73 16.70
N SER A 175 6.19 -24.86 16.00
CA SER A 175 6.41 -24.91 14.55
C SER A 175 5.79 -26.18 13.96
N LEU A 176 5.39 -26.12 12.70
CA LEU A 176 4.77 -27.22 11.97
C LEU A 176 5.24 -27.20 10.51
N VAL A 177 5.74 -28.33 10.02
CA VAL A 177 6.08 -28.54 8.61
C VAL A 177 5.65 -29.93 8.16
N ALA A 178 5.39 -30.11 6.87
CA ALA A 178 5.25 -31.45 6.30
C ALA A 178 6.65 -32.03 6.03
N LEU A 179 6.82 -33.35 6.11
CA LEU A 179 8.02 -34.02 5.61
C LEU A 179 7.87 -34.33 4.12
N ASP A 180 8.96 -34.23 3.35
CA ASP A 180 9.00 -34.81 2.01
C ASP A 180 9.38 -36.29 2.15
N VAL A 181 8.41 -37.18 2.03
CA VAL A 181 8.60 -38.63 2.16
C VAL A 181 8.48 -39.34 0.81
N GLY A 182 8.63 -38.60 -0.30
CA GLY A 182 8.32 -39.11 -1.63
C GLY A 182 6.85 -39.52 -1.71
N TYR A 183 6.57 -40.80 -1.96
CA TYR A 183 5.21 -41.34 -2.09
C TYR A 183 4.79 -42.26 -0.93
N SER A 184 5.61 -42.38 0.12
CA SER A 184 5.23 -43.05 1.37
C SER A 184 4.11 -42.30 2.10
N ASN A 185 3.50 -42.91 3.13
CA ASN A 185 2.46 -42.26 3.95
C ASN A 185 2.89 -40.84 4.37
N PRO A 186 2.07 -39.80 4.12
CA PRO A 186 2.41 -38.42 4.49
C PRO A 186 2.72 -38.29 5.99
N VAL A 187 3.74 -37.51 6.33
CA VAL A 187 4.13 -37.25 7.72
C VAL A 187 4.22 -35.74 7.96
N PHE A 188 3.69 -35.28 9.09
CA PHE A 188 3.79 -33.90 9.54
C PHE A 188 4.64 -33.82 10.81
N ALA A 189 5.66 -32.97 10.80
CA ALA A 189 6.56 -32.74 11.92
C ALA A 189 6.14 -31.48 12.69
N ALA A 190 6.03 -31.58 14.01
CA ALA A 190 5.68 -30.45 14.88
C ALA A 190 6.65 -30.35 16.07
N LEU A 191 7.08 -29.14 16.39
CA LEU A 191 7.75 -28.83 17.66
C LEU A 191 6.69 -28.58 18.72
N GLU A 192 6.74 -29.36 19.80
CA GLU A 192 5.73 -29.34 20.84
C GLU A 192 6.31 -29.23 22.25
N VAL A 193 5.59 -28.54 23.13
CA VAL A 193 5.91 -28.42 24.55
C VAL A 193 4.69 -28.83 25.36
N ASP A 194 4.86 -29.74 26.32
CA ASP A 194 3.80 -30.16 27.24
C ASP A 194 3.90 -29.36 28.54
N TYR A 195 2.87 -28.59 28.86
CA TYR A 195 2.83 -27.77 30.08
C TYR A 195 1.98 -28.40 31.20
N SER A 196 1.47 -29.62 30.99
CA SER A 196 0.58 -30.27 31.96
C SER A 196 1.25 -30.47 33.32
N GLU A 197 2.55 -30.77 33.35
CA GLU A 197 3.32 -30.92 34.60
C GLU A 197 3.59 -29.56 35.26
N VAL A 198 3.80 -28.51 34.46
CA VAL A 198 4.05 -27.14 34.93
C VAL A 198 2.85 -26.62 35.72
N ASP A 199 1.63 -26.84 35.23
CA ASP A 199 0.41 -26.41 35.91
C ASP A 199 0.17 -27.14 37.24
N GLN A 200 0.77 -28.33 37.42
CA GLN A 200 0.64 -29.14 38.63
C GLN A 200 1.77 -28.90 39.64
N ASP A 201 2.78 -28.08 39.31
CA ASP A 201 3.93 -27.78 40.17
C ASP A 201 3.89 -26.35 40.73
N PRO A 202 3.45 -26.16 41.99
CA PRO A 202 3.46 -24.84 42.63
C PRO A 202 4.86 -24.28 42.90
N LYS A 203 5.92 -25.11 42.86
CA LYS A 203 7.30 -24.66 43.13
C LYS A 203 7.93 -24.00 41.89
N GLY A 204 7.46 -24.38 40.70
CA GLY A 204 7.97 -23.87 39.41
C GLY A 204 9.26 -24.55 38.93
N ASP A 205 9.66 -25.68 39.53
CA ASP A 205 10.81 -26.49 39.11
C ASP A 205 10.52 -27.14 37.75
N ALA A 206 9.28 -27.57 37.50
CA ALA A 206 8.85 -28.15 36.24
C ALA A 206 8.93 -27.16 35.07
N ALA A 207 8.67 -25.86 35.31
CA ALA A 207 8.74 -24.82 34.28
C ALA A 207 10.18 -24.63 33.76
N GLN A 208 11.19 -24.83 34.61
CA GLN A 208 12.60 -24.66 34.25
C GLN A 208 13.14 -25.85 33.47
N ASN A 209 12.54 -27.03 33.64
CA ASN A 209 12.98 -28.28 33.02
C ASN A 209 12.05 -28.74 31.89
N VAL A 210 11.24 -27.83 31.35
CA VAL A 210 10.27 -28.20 30.31
C VAL A 210 11.00 -28.64 29.05
N GLU A 211 10.67 -29.83 28.57
CA GLU A 211 11.29 -30.41 27.38
C GLU A 211 10.52 -30.03 26.11
N THR A 212 11.27 -29.69 25.07
CA THR A 212 10.72 -29.52 23.73
C THR A 212 10.86 -30.82 22.96
N VAL A 213 9.78 -31.27 22.34
CA VAL A 213 9.70 -32.57 21.66
C VAL A 213 9.36 -32.37 20.20
N LEU A 214 10.16 -32.97 19.31
CA LEU A 214 9.84 -33.09 17.90
C LEU A 214 8.92 -34.29 17.70
N ASN A 215 7.70 -34.08 17.20
CA ASN A 215 6.69 -35.12 16.98
C ASN A 215 6.40 -35.32 15.50
N TYR A 216 6.34 -36.57 15.07
CA TYR A 216 5.90 -36.97 13.73
C TYR A 216 4.50 -37.57 13.77
N TYR A 217 3.60 -36.93 13.03
CA TYR A 217 2.22 -37.37 12.80
C TYR A 217 2.14 -38.03 11.43
N GLU A 218 2.03 -39.35 11.40
CA GLU A 218 1.88 -40.14 10.17
C GLU A 218 0.39 -40.27 9.82
N LEU A 219 0.04 -39.93 8.58
CA LEU A 219 -1.25 -40.21 7.98
C LEU A 219 -1.18 -41.55 7.23
N ASP A 220 -1.83 -42.56 7.78
CA ASP A 220 -2.00 -43.83 7.07
C ASP A 220 -3.15 -43.70 6.07
N LEU A 221 -2.84 -43.62 4.78
CA LEU A 221 -3.84 -43.47 3.71
C LEU A 221 -4.71 -44.73 3.52
N GLY A 222 -4.21 -45.91 3.91
CA GLY A 222 -4.95 -47.16 3.80
C GLY A 222 -5.95 -47.34 4.94
N LEU A 223 -5.54 -47.03 6.16
CA LEU A 223 -6.37 -47.10 7.36
C LEU A 223 -7.17 -45.81 7.65
N ASN A 224 -6.87 -44.72 6.93
CA ASN A 224 -7.52 -43.41 7.01
C ASN A 224 -7.58 -42.84 8.44
N HIS A 225 -6.46 -42.87 9.15
CA HIS A 225 -6.32 -42.25 10.47
C HIS A 225 -4.90 -41.68 10.65
N VAL A 226 -4.74 -40.78 11.62
CA VAL A 226 -3.46 -40.15 11.94
C VAL A 226 -2.94 -40.69 13.26
N VAL A 227 -1.66 -41.05 13.31
CA VAL A 227 -0.99 -41.52 14.53
C VAL A 227 0.27 -40.73 14.81
N ARG A 228 0.56 -40.53 16.10
CA ARG A 228 1.86 -40.04 16.55
C ARG A 228 2.85 -41.19 16.44
N LYS A 229 3.59 -41.23 15.34
CA LYS A 229 4.42 -42.37 14.95
C LYS A 229 5.76 -42.38 15.65
N TRP A 230 6.37 -41.21 15.79
CA TRP A 230 7.71 -41.02 16.32
C TRP A 230 7.79 -39.71 17.07
N PHE A 231 8.62 -39.67 18.11
CA PHE A 231 8.95 -38.45 18.82
C PHE A 231 10.37 -38.55 19.40
N ASP A 232 11.01 -37.41 19.59
CA ASP A 232 12.32 -37.31 20.24
C ASP A 232 12.48 -35.94 20.92
N VAL A 233 13.29 -35.90 21.99
CA VAL A 233 13.57 -34.67 22.75
C VAL A 233 14.64 -33.88 22.02
N VAL A 234 14.36 -32.60 21.80
CA VAL A 234 15.28 -31.66 21.12
C VAL A 234 15.68 -30.55 22.08
N ASP A 235 16.52 -29.64 21.59
CA ASP A 235 16.90 -28.43 22.33
C ASP A 235 15.65 -27.67 22.82
N SER A 236 15.63 -27.30 24.10
CA SER A 236 14.53 -26.54 24.71
C SER A 236 14.34 -25.15 24.09
N THR A 237 15.35 -24.64 23.39
CA THR A 237 15.31 -23.35 22.68
C THR A 237 14.81 -23.47 21.24
N ALA A 238 14.53 -24.68 20.75
CA ALA A 238 14.08 -24.92 19.38
C ALA A 238 12.76 -24.19 19.08
N SER A 239 12.75 -23.40 18.01
CA SER A 239 11.62 -22.53 17.65
C SER A 239 11.13 -22.73 16.22
N MET A 240 11.96 -23.23 15.30
CA MET A 240 11.62 -23.38 13.88
C MET A 240 12.02 -24.73 13.31
N LEU A 241 11.25 -25.17 12.31
CA LEU A 241 11.53 -26.35 11.50
C LEU A 241 11.66 -25.97 10.02
N PHE A 242 12.59 -26.60 9.32
CA PHE A 242 12.67 -26.54 7.86
C PHE A 242 12.64 -27.94 7.26
N GLN A 243 11.84 -28.12 6.21
CA GLN A 243 11.70 -29.38 5.49
C GLN A 243 12.96 -29.70 4.68
N VAL A 244 13.49 -30.91 4.85
CA VAL A 244 14.56 -31.46 4.01
C VAL A 244 13.95 -32.28 2.87
N PRO A 245 14.41 -32.14 1.61
CA PRO A 245 13.97 -32.97 0.50
C PRO A 245 14.12 -34.47 0.78
N GLY A 246 13.18 -35.27 0.27
CA GLY A 246 13.19 -36.72 0.50
C GLY A 246 12.87 -37.54 -0.75
N GLY A 247 12.85 -38.86 -0.57
CA GLY A 247 12.68 -39.80 -1.68
C GLY A 247 13.95 -39.86 -2.54
N SER A 248 13.82 -39.60 -3.84
CA SER A 248 14.96 -39.55 -4.76
C SER A 248 15.81 -38.27 -4.63
N ASP A 249 15.27 -37.25 -3.98
CA ASP A 249 15.85 -35.90 -4.00
C ASP A 249 16.72 -35.61 -2.76
N GLY A 250 16.67 -36.47 -1.73
CA GLY A 250 17.40 -36.27 -0.48
C GLY A 250 16.97 -37.25 0.63
N PRO A 251 17.51 -37.08 1.86
CA PRO A 251 17.33 -38.03 2.97
C PRO A 251 16.01 -37.88 3.76
N SER A 252 15.13 -36.93 3.40
CA SER A 252 13.98 -36.52 4.22
C SER A 252 14.41 -35.96 5.59
N GLY A 253 13.45 -35.75 6.48
CA GLY A 253 13.67 -35.19 7.83
C GLY A 253 13.52 -33.67 7.90
N VAL A 254 14.00 -33.10 9.00
CA VAL A 254 13.89 -31.66 9.28
C VAL A 254 15.19 -31.09 9.85
N LEU A 255 15.42 -29.81 9.56
CA LEU A 255 16.34 -28.99 10.36
C LEU A 255 15.57 -28.39 11.53
N VAL A 256 16.05 -28.64 12.75
CA VAL A 256 15.55 -28.07 13.99
C VAL A 256 16.44 -26.90 14.37
N CYS A 257 15.88 -25.68 14.39
CA CYS A 257 16.61 -24.45 14.68
C CYS A 257 16.25 -23.92 16.07
N GLY A 258 17.25 -23.66 16.90
CA GLY A 258 17.16 -23.06 18.24
C GLY A 258 18.24 -22.01 18.48
N GLU A 259 18.51 -21.70 19.73
CA GLU A 259 19.52 -20.70 20.13
C GLU A 259 20.93 -21.19 19.79
N GLU A 260 21.56 -20.56 18.80
CA GLU A 260 22.88 -20.96 18.30
C GLU A 260 22.97 -22.44 17.90
N ASN A 261 21.85 -23.01 17.44
CA ASN A 261 21.76 -24.44 17.17
C ASN A 261 20.96 -24.71 15.89
N ILE A 262 21.59 -25.39 14.93
CA ILE A 262 20.92 -25.99 13.78
C ILE A 262 21.24 -27.49 13.80
N THR A 263 20.21 -28.32 14.03
CA THR A 263 20.37 -29.77 14.10
C THR A 263 19.51 -30.46 13.04
N TYR A 264 20.11 -31.28 12.18
CA TYR A 264 19.37 -32.24 11.36
C TYR A 264 18.86 -33.39 12.23
N ARG A 265 17.56 -33.65 12.18
CA ARG A 265 16.91 -34.77 12.89
C ARG A 265 15.99 -35.53 11.96
N HIS A 266 16.10 -36.85 11.99
CA HIS A 266 15.17 -37.76 11.35
C HIS A 266 15.06 -39.08 12.12
N SER A 267 13.99 -39.85 11.91
CA SER A 267 13.69 -41.04 12.71
C SER A 267 14.60 -42.25 12.44
N ASN A 268 15.34 -42.23 11.33
CA ASN A 268 16.23 -43.31 10.89
C ASN A 268 17.66 -42.82 10.59
N GLN A 269 18.02 -41.61 11.03
CA GLN A 269 19.35 -41.02 10.86
C GLN A 269 19.85 -40.55 12.22
N ASP A 270 21.17 -40.47 12.36
CA ASP A 270 21.79 -39.83 13.51
C ASP A 270 21.55 -38.31 13.48
N ALA A 271 21.75 -37.68 14.64
CA ALA A 271 21.61 -36.24 14.79
C ALA A 271 22.91 -35.53 14.43
N PHE A 272 22.84 -34.50 13.59
CA PHE A 272 24.00 -33.71 13.17
C PHE A 272 23.78 -32.25 13.52
N ARG A 273 24.60 -31.70 14.41
CA ARG A 273 24.47 -30.33 14.95
C ARG A 273 25.58 -29.43 14.43
N VAL A 274 25.22 -28.18 14.09
CA VAL A 274 26.15 -27.11 13.75
C VAL A 274 25.73 -25.83 14.50
N PRO A 275 26.68 -25.05 15.06
CA PRO A 275 26.36 -23.78 15.69
C PRO A 275 26.12 -22.65 14.68
N ILE A 276 25.43 -21.60 15.10
CA ILE A 276 25.25 -20.38 14.29
C ILE A 276 26.44 -19.44 14.53
N PRO A 277 27.24 -19.09 13.50
CA PRO A 277 28.37 -18.19 13.67
C PRO A 277 28.00 -16.81 14.21
N ARG A 278 28.87 -16.26 15.06
CA ARG A 278 28.70 -14.92 15.66
C ARG A 278 29.41 -13.85 14.83
N ARG A 279 28.81 -12.67 14.71
CA ARG A 279 29.48 -11.52 14.12
C ARG A 279 30.73 -11.16 14.90
N LYS A 280 31.79 -10.81 14.19
CA LYS A 280 33.04 -10.32 14.73
C LYS A 280 33.19 -8.82 14.46
N GLY A 281 33.47 -8.01 15.48
CA GLY A 281 33.62 -6.57 15.33
C GLY A 281 33.74 -5.84 16.67
N ALA A 282 34.34 -4.64 16.66
CA ALA A 282 34.60 -3.87 17.88
C ALA A 282 33.34 -3.47 18.68
N THR A 283 32.19 -3.34 18.02
CA THR A 283 30.91 -2.96 18.63
C THR A 283 29.96 -4.14 18.87
N GLU A 284 30.35 -5.35 18.47
CA GLU A 284 29.53 -6.56 18.59
C GLU A 284 29.81 -7.26 19.92
N ASP A 285 28.76 -7.74 20.59
CA ASP A 285 28.93 -8.56 21.79
C ASP A 285 29.39 -9.98 21.37
N PRO A 286 30.63 -10.40 21.73
CA PRO A 286 31.17 -11.69 21.33
C PRO A 286 30.47 -12.87 22.01
N SER A 287 29.70 -12.62 23.07
CA SER A 287 28.94 -13.62 23.83
C SER A 287 27.50 -13.81 23.37
N ARG A 288 26.97 -12.87 22.56
CA ARG A 288 25.57 -12.91 22.09
C ARG A 288 25.33 -14.10 21.17
N LYS A 289 24.37 -14.93 21.53
CA LYS A 289 23.86 -16.00 20.67
C LYS A 289 22.77 -15.46 19.74
N ARG A 290 22.57 -16.12 18.60
CA ARG A 290 21.56 -15.74 17.59
C ARG A 290 20.58 -16.88 17.37
N ASN A 291 19.36 -16.52 16.93
CA ASN A 291 18.35 -17.46 16.46
C ASN A 291 18.11 -17.31 14.96
N ILE A 292 17.56 -18.35 14.33
CA ILE A 292 17.03 -18.28 12.97
C ILE A 292 15.60 -17.72 13.01
N VAL A 293 15.31 -16.77 12.13
CA VAL A 293 14.00 -16.08 12.05
C VAL A 293 13.25 -16.36 10.75
N SER A 294 13.96 -16.73 9.69
CA SER A 294 13.35 -17.14 8.42
C SER A 294 14.31 -18.05 7.67
N GLY A 295 13.81 -18.73 6.65
CA GLY A 295 14.65 -19.56 5.81
C GLY A 295 13.89 -20.13 4.62
N VAL A 296 14.64 -20.61 3.65
CA VAL A 296 14.12 -21.18 2.42
C VAL A 296 14.98 -22.37 2.00
N MET A 297 14.31 -23.42 1.52
CA MET A 297 14.95 -24.58 0.91
C MET A 297 14.80 -24.48 -0.61
N HIS A 298 15.88 -24.73 -1.35
CA HIS A 298 15.86 -24.76 -2.80
C HIS A 298 16.49 -26.04 -3.35
N LYS A 299 15.85 -26.64 -4.35
CA LYS A 299 16.34 -27.79 -5.10
C LYS A 299 16.82 -27.36 -6.47
N LEU A 300 18.08 -27.64 -6.78
CA LEU A 300 18.67 -27.36 -8.09
C LEU A 300 18.15 -28.38 -9.12
N LYS A 301 17.97 -27.93 -10.37
CA LYS A 301 17.58 -28.83 -11.46
C LYS A 301 18.83 -29.55 -12.00
N GLY A 302 18.71 -30.84 -12.28
CA GLY A 302 19.69 -31.60 -13.05
C GLY A 302 20.66 -32.47 -12.24
N SER A 303 20.58 -32.47 -10.91
CA SER A 303 21.31 -33.42 -10.05
C SER A 303 20.44 -33.87 -8.89
N ALA A 304 20.28 -35.18 -8.72
CA ALA A 304 19.65 -35.76 -7.54
C ALA A 304 20.48 -35.41 -6.30
N GLY A 305 19.83 -35.03 -5.19
CA GLY A 305 20.52 -34.63 -3.97
C GLY A 305 21.09 -33.20 -3.95
N ALA A 306 21.01 -32.44 -5.06
CA ALA A 306 21.51 -31.06 -5.09
C ALA A 306 20.46 -30.06 -4.55
N PHE A 307 20.53 -29.82 -3.24
CA PHE A 307 19.70 -28.81 -2.56
C PHE A 307 20.52 -28.05 -1.53
N PHE A 308 20.05 -26.85 -1.18
CA PHE A 308 20.63 -26.04 -0.12
C PHE A 308 19.54 -25.25 0.59
N PHE A 309 19.89 -24.71 1.75
CA PHE A 309 19.06 -23.78 2.49
C PHE A 309 19.74 -22.43 2.57
N LEU A 310 18.95 -21.35 2.55
CA LEU A 310 19.36 -20.06 3.08
C LEU A 310 18.59 -19.84 4.37
N LEU A 311 19.29 -19.78 5.51
CA LEU A 311 18.71 -19.53 6.81
C LEU A 311 19.14 -18.14 7.30
N GLN A 312 18.19 -17.32 7.73
CA GLN A 312 18.43 -15.95 8.15
C GLN A 312 18.44 -15.83 9.68
N THR A 313 19.43 -15.14 10.22
CA THR A 313 19.49 -14.80 11.64
C THR A 313 18.66 -13.56 11.99
N GLU A 314 18.44 -13.32 13.29
CA GLU A 314 17.80 -12.12 13.81
C GLU A 314 18.52 -10.79 13.50
N ASP A 315 19.78 -10.84 13.07
CA ASP A 315 20.57 -9.67 12.63
C ASP A 315 20.51 -9.47 11.10
N GLY A 316 19.84 -10.36 10.36
CA GLY A 316 19.67 -10.28 8.90
C GLY A 316 20.68 -11.11 8.09
N ASP A 317 21.65 -11.74 8.74
CA ASP A 317 22.70 -12.52 8.09
C ASP A 317 22.14 -13.84 7.52
N LEU A 318 22.38 -14.09 6.24
CA LEU A 318 22.04 -15.33 5.56
C LEU A 318 23.20 -16.32 5.63
N PHE A 319 22.87 -17.56 6.01
CA PHE A 319 23.78 -18.68 5.98
C PHE A 319 23.30 -19.72 4.98
N LYS A 320 24.20 -20.14 4.08
CA LYS A 320 24.01 -21.29 3.21
C LYS A 320 24.27 -22.55 4.03
N VAL A 321 23.27 -23.42 4.11
CA VAL A 321 23.37 -24.73 4.77
C VAL A 321 23.22 -25.83 3.73
N THR A 322 24.12 -26.82 3.76
CA THR A 322 24.11 -27.99 2.88
C THR A 322 24.27 -29.28 3.67
N ILE A 323 23.76 -30.38 3.13
CA ILE A 323 23.86 -31.71 3.72
C ILE A 323 24.71 -32.58 2.79
N ASP A 324 25.83 -33.08 3.29
CA ASP A 324 26.66 -34.03 2.57
C ASP A 324 26.20 -35.45 2.92
N MET A 325 26.01 -36.30 1.90
CA MET A 325 25.67 -37.72 2.06
C MET A 325 26.94 -38.58 2.02
N VAL A 326 26.89 -39.77 2.62
CA VAL A 326 27.98 -40.76 2.51
C VAL A 326 28.01 -41.29 1.08
N GLU A 327 29.18 -41.36 0.45
CA GLU A 327 29.36 -41.91 -0.89
C GLU A 327 29.63 -43.42 -0.85
N ASP A 328 29.12 -44.15 -1.84
CA ASP A 328 29.46 -45.56 -2.05
C ASP A 328 30.83 -45.74 -2.74
N ALA A 329 31.24 -46.99 -2.95
CA ALA A 329 32.53 -47.31 -3.59
C ALA A 329 32.63 -46.83 -5.06
N GLU A 330 31.51 -46.45 -5.67
CA GLU A 330 31.40 -45.96 -7.05
C GLU A 330 31.28 -44.43 -7.11
N GLY A 331 31.29 -43.75 -5.95
CA GLY A 331 31.20 -42.29 -5.83
C GLY A 331 29.76 -41.75 -5.87
N ASN A 332 28.74 -42.61 -5.74
CA ASN A 332 27.35 -42.17 -5.70
C ASN A 332 26.91 -41.90 -4.25
N PRO A 333 26.11 -40.85 -4.01
CA PRO A 333 25.57 -40.59 -2.68
C PRO A 333 24.59 -41.70 -2.25
N THR A 334 24.83 -42.24 -1.06
CA THR A 334 23.92 -43.16 -0.37
C THR A 334 22.80 -42.37 0.34
N GLY A 335 21.84 -43.08 0.94
CA GLY A 335 20.79 -42.47 1.76
C GLY A 335 21.24 -42.03 3.16
N GLU A 336 22.49 -42.26 3.56
CA GLU A 336 23.02 -41.94 4.89
C GLU A 336 23.64 -40.54 4.91
N VAL A 337 23.30 -39.74 5.91
CA VAL A 337 23.87 -38.39 6.07
C VAL A 337 25.26 -38.47 6.68
N ARG A 338 26.24 -37.79 6.08
CA ARG A 338 27.62 -37.74 6.58
C ARG A 338 27.83 -36.57 7.52
N ARG A 339 27.39 -35.37 7.12
CA ARG A 339 27.58 -34.12 7.89
C ARG A 339 26.68 -33.00 7.39
N LEU A 340 26.43 -32.04 8.28
CA LEU A 340 25.82 -30.76 7.98
C LEU A 340 26.93 -29.70 7.85
N LYS A 341 26.80 -28.80 6.87
CA LYS A 341 27.72 -27.69 6.62
C LYS A 341 26.99 -26.36 6.70
N ILE A 342 27.60 -25.35 7.34
CA ILE A 342 27.14 -23.97 7.32
C ILE A 342 28.23 -23.03 6.81
N LYS A 343 27.82 -22.02 6.03
CA LYS A 343 28.69 -21.01 5.45
C LYS A 343 27.95 -19.67 5.38
N TYR A 344 28.61 -18.56 5.69
CA TYR A 344 28.00 -17.25 5.55
C TYR A 344 27.83 -16.90 4.05
N PHE A 345 26.65 -16.40 3.70
CA PHE A 345 26.25 -16.14 2.31
C PHE A 345 26.28 -14.65 2.00
N ASP A 346 25.38 -13.87 2.59
CA ASP A 346 25.28 -12.41 2.45
C ASP A 346 24.43 -11.85 3.62
N THR A 347 24.39 -10.53 3.80
CA THR A 347 23.47 -9.88 4.74
C THR A 347 22.39 -9.13 3.98
N ILE A 348 21.14 -9.36 4.37
CA ILE A 348 19.97 -8.65 3.84
C ILE A 348 19.05 -8.24 5.01
N PRO A 349 18.07 -7.37 4.81
CA PRO A 349 17.13 -7.03 5.86
C PRO A 349 16.36 -8.25 6.39
N VAL A 350 16.08 -8.23 7.69
CA VAL A 350 15.30 -9.27 8.37
C VAL A 350 13.95 -9.46 7.66
N SER A 351 13.59 -10.70 7.40
CA SER A 351 12.42 -11.06 6.59
C SER A 351 11.46 -12.00 7.32
N ASN A 352 10.17 -11.89 7.01
CA ASN A 352 9.18 -12.89 7.39
C ASN A 352 9.33 -14.14 6.50
N ASN A 353 9.58 -13.94 5.20
CA ASN A 353 9.74 -15.03 4.24
C ASN A 353 10.79 -14.71 3.17
N LEU A 354 11.47 -15.77 2.75
CA LEU A 354 12.38 -15.80 1.62
C LEU A 354 11.83 -16.73 0.54
N CYS A 355 11.86 -16.31 -0.71
CA CYS A 355 11.41 -17.11 -1.85
C CYS A 355 12.50 -17.14 -2.93
N ILE A 356 13.08 -18.32 -3.20
CA ILE A 356 14.04 -18.51 -4.30
C ILE A 356 13.30 -18.96 -5.56
N LEU A 357 13.41 -18.16 -6.62
CA LEU A 357 12.81 -18.41 -7.92
C LEU A 357 13.75 -19.25 -8.78
N LYS A 358 13.18 -20.12 -9.62
CA LYS A 358 13.93 -20.95 -10.59
C LYS A 358 14.65 -20.13 -11.66
N SER A 359 14.28 -18.86 -11.84
CA SER A 359 14.93 -17.91 -12.74
C SER A 359 16.20 -17.30 -12.16
N GLY A 360 16.61 -17.66 -10.94
CA GLY A 360 17.83 -17.13 -10.31
C GLY A 360 17.61 -15.82 -9.56
N PHE A 361 16.45 -15.66 -8.92
CA PHE A 361 16.13 -14.48 -8.11
C PHE A 361 15.73 -14.88 -6.67
N LEU A 362 15.95 -13.97 -5.73
CA LEU A 362 15.52 -14.07 -4.34
C LEU A 362 14.57 -12.92 -4.02
N PHE A 363 13.32 -13.26 -3.70
CA PHE A 363 12.35 -12.32 -3.17
C PHE A 363 12.39 -12.32 -1.64
N VAL A 364 12.53 -11.13 -1.05
CA VAL A 364 12.69 -10.89 0.38
C VAL A 364 11.49 -10.09 0.89
N ALA A 365 10.59 -10.78 1.59
CA ALA A 365 9.48 -10.14 2.28
C ALA A 365 9.96 -9.63 3.65
N SER A 366 10.58 -8.44 3.67
CA SER A 366 11.05 -7.78 4.90
C SER A 366 9.98 -7.72 6.00
N GLU A 367 10.37 -7.95 7.25
CA GLU A 367 9.44 -7.82 8.39
C GLU A 367 8.93 -6.37 8.56
N PHE A 368 9.80 -5.41 8.23
CA PHE A 368 9.59 -3.97 8.32
C PHE A 368 10.41 -3.27 7.21
N GLY A 369 9.94 -2.12 6.75
CA GLY A 369 10.48 -1.35 5.64
C GLY A 369 10.20 -1.99 4.28
N ASN A 370 10.84 -1.45 3.24
CA ASN A 370 10.70 -1.91 1.85
C ASN A 370 11.04 -3.41 1.71
N HIS A 371 10.31 -4.08 0.81
CA HIS A 371 10.62 -5.44 0.37
C HIS A 371 11.66 -5.39 -0.73
N LEU A 372 12.49 -6.42 -0.84
CA LEU A 372 13.63 -6.39 -1.76
C LEU A 372 13.60 -7.58 -2.71
N PHE A 373 14.03 -7.34 -3.95
CA PHE A 373 14.16 -8.35 -4.99
C PHE A 373 15.59 -8.38 -5.49
N TYR A 374 16.25 -9.52 -5.28
CA TYR A 374 17.66 -9.72 -5.62
C TYR A 374 17.81 -10.72 -6.76
N GLN A 375 18.86 -10.57 -7.55
CA GLN A 375 19.34 -11.55 -8.51
C GLN A 375 20.56 -12.27 -7.92
N PHE A 376 20.65 -13.59 -8.13
CA PHE A 376 21.84 -14.36 -7.76
C PHE A 376 22.95 -14.12 -8.81
N GLU A 377 24.09 -13.60 -8.38
CA GLU A 377 25.31 -13.52 -9.21
C GLU A 377 26.09 -14.84 -9.16
N LYS A 378 26.26 -15.38 -7.96
CA LYS A 378 26.94 -16.65 -7.68
C LYS A 378 26.24 -17.40 -6.55
N LEU A 379 26.50 -18.70 -6.44
CA LEU A 379 25.89 -19.57 -5.42
C LEU A 379 26.72 -19.69 -4.13
N GLY A 380 27.80 -18.92 -3.99
CA GLY A 380 28.66 -18.95 -2.79
C GLY A 380 29.44 -20.25 -2.60
N ASP A 381 29.79 -20.96 -3.69
CA ASP A 381 30.57 -22.20 -3.63
C ASP A 381 32.09 -21.97 -3.78
N ASP A 382 32.51 -20.96 -4.56
CA ASP A 382 33.91 -20.66 -4.88
C ASP A 382 34.37 -19.32 -4.27
N ASP A 383 34.53 -19.27 -2.95
CA ASP A 383 35.05 -18.10 -2.23
C ASP A 383 35.98 -18.50 -1.05
N GLU A 384 36.65 -17.53 -0.44
CA GLU A 384 37.54 -17.73 0.70
C GLU A 384 36.81 -17.73 2.06
N GLU A 385 35.49 -17.92 2.07
CA GLU A 385 34.69 -17.89 3.30
C GLU A 385 34.88 -19.15 4.15
N LEU A 386 34.78 -18.97 5.47
CA LEU A 386 34.91 -20.05 6.43
C LEU A 386 33.67 -20.96 6.40
N GLU A 387 33.92 -22.26 6.22
CA GLU A 387 32.92 -23.30 6.35
C GLU A 387 33.05 -24.01 7.71
N PHE A 388 31.92 -24.31 8.34
CA PHE A 388 31.88 -25.06 9.59
C PHE A 388 31.08 -26.36 9.41
N PHE A 389 31.56 -27.45 10.00
CA PHE A 389 31.03 -28.80 9.80
C PHE A 389 30.52 -29.42 11.09
N SER A 390 29.45 -30.21 11.02
CA SER A 390 28.89 -30.90 12.19
C SER A 390 29.82 -31.92 12.83
N SER A 391 30.87 -32.36 12.12
CA SER A 391 31.88 -33.28 12.67
C SER A 391 32.69 -32.67 13.81
N ASP A 392 32.74 -31.34 13.89
CA ASP A 392 33.62 -30.61 14.78
C ASP A 392 32.89 -30.11 16.04
N PHE A 393 31.58 -30.38 16.14
CA PHE A 393 30.73 -29.89 17.22
C PHE A 393 29.92 -31.02 17.87
N PRO A 394 29.66 -30.94 19.18
CA PRO A 394 28.87 -31.94 19.87
C PRO A 394 27.40 -31.89 19.43
N VAL A 395 26.78 -33.06 19.39
CA VAL A 395 25.36 -33.26 19.07
C VAL A 395 24.46 -32.82 20.23
N ASP A 396 24.87 -33.06 21.48
CA ASP A 396 24.14 -32.62 22.66
C ASP A 396 24.24 -31.08 22.80
N PRO A 397 23.12 -30.34 22.77
CA PRO A 397 23.13 -28.89 22.94
C PRO A 397 23.69 -28.40 24.28
N LYS A 398 23.74 -29.27 25.30
CA LYS A 398 24.26 -28.94 26.64
C LYS A 398 25.77 -29.12 26.74
N GLU A 399 26.40 -29.83 25.81
CA GLU A 399 27.86 -30.00 25.82
C GLU A 399 28.57 -28.72 25.38
N PRO A 400 29.64 -28.32 26.10
CA PRO A 400 30.38 -27.11 25.77
C PRO A 400 31.15 -27.27 24.46
N TYR A 401 31.26 -26.18 23.70
CA TYR A 401 32.06 -26.10 22.48
C TYR A 401 32.66 -24.69 22.33
N GLU A 402 33.67 -24.55 21.47
CA GLU A 402 34.27 -23.25 21.19
C GLU A 402 33.39 -22.44 20.20
N PRO A 403 32.97 -21.21 20.55
CA PRO A 403 32.17 -20.38 19.64
C PRO A 403 32.92 -20.05 18.35
N VAL A 404 32.18 -20.03 17.24
CA VAL A 404 32.71 -19.68 15.92
C VAL A 404 32.25 -18.30 15.49
N TYR A 405 33.09 -17.63 14.67
CA TYR A 405 32.92 -16.25 14.29
C TYR A 405 33.07 -16.06 12.78
N PHE A 406 32.42 -15.04 12.24
CA PHE A 406 32.55 -14.61 10.85
C PHE A 406 32.59 -13.07 10.76
N TYR A 407 33.03 -12.55 9.61
CA TYR A 407 33.05 -11.12 9.33
C TYR A 407 31.93 -10.79 8.32
N PRO A 408 30.92 -9.98 8.68
CA PRO A 408 29.95 -9.50 7.72
C PRO A 408 30.61 -8.64 6.65
N ARG A 409 30.11 -8.71 5.41
CA ARG A 409 30.60 -7.91 4.28
C ARG A 409 29.43 -7.51 3.37
N PRO A 410 29.60 -6.46 2.54
CA PRO A 410 28.62 -6.08 1.51
C PRO A 410 28.26 -7.25 0.62
N THR A 411 27.06 -7.20 0.03
CA THR A 411 26.52 -8.30 -0.77
C THR A 411 27.43 -8.64 -1.94
N GLU A 412 27.84 -9.91 -2.05
CA GLU A 412 28.65 -10.42 -3.16
C GLU A 412 27.95 -11.51 -3.97
N ASN A 413 27.04 -12.28 -3.35
CA ASN A 413 26.33 -13.35 -4.03
C ASN A 413 25.00 -12.87 -4.61
N LEU A 414 24.48 -11.75 -4.09
CA LEU A 414 23.22 -11.13 -4.47
C LEU A 414 23.43 -9.71 -5.00
N ALA A 415 22.77 -9.39 -6.11
CA ALA A 415 22.65 -8.04 -6.63
C ALA A 415 21.22 -7.53 -6.44
N LEU A 416 21.04 -6.36 -5.82
CA LEU A 416 19.72 -5.74 -5.65
C LEU A 416 19.20 -5.25 -7.01
N VAL A 417 18.00 -5.70 -7.39
CA VAL A 417 17.36 -5.36 -8.67
C VAL A 417 16.20 -4.40 -8.49
N GLU A 418 15.41 -4.60 -7.44
CA GLU A 418 14.28 -3.73 -7.11
C GLU A 418 14.09 -3.60 -5.60
N SER A 419 13.80 -2.37 -5.15
CA SER A 419 13.28 -2.07 -3.83
C SER A 419 11.79 -1.74 -3.95
N ILE A 420 10.93 -2.61 -3.46
CA ILE A 420 9.49 -2.47 -3.49
C ILE A 420 9.06 -1.69 -2.26
N ASP A 421 8.42 -0.54 -2.50
CA ASP A 421 8.01 0.35 -1.44
C ASP A 421 7.02 -0.26 -0.46
N SER A 422 7.28 -0.04 0.83
CA SER A 422 6.40 -0.40 1.93
C SER A 422 6.43 0.66 3.02
N MET A 423 5.25 1.01 3.52
CA MET A 423 5.07 1.95 4.63
C MET A 423 5.03 1.24 5.99
N ASN A 424 5.23 -0.08 6.04
CA ASN A 424 5.24 -0.83 7.28
C ASN A 424 6.58 -0.63 8.04
N PRO A 425 6.60 -0.35 9.36
CA PRO A 425 5.46 0.07 10.16
C PRO A 425 5.18 1.58 9.97
N LEU A 426 3.91 1.97 9.83
CA LEU A 426 3.52 3.39 9.74
C LEU A 426 3.26 3.91 11.16
N MET A 427 4.08 4.84 11.63
CA MET A 427 4.12 5.25 13.04
C MET A 427 3.29 6.50 13.35
N ASP A 428 3.25 7.47 12.43
CA ASP A 428 2.45 8.69 12.54
C ASP A 428 2.19 9.28 11.15
N LEU A 429 1.13 10.08 11.02
CA LEU A 429 0.80 10.79 9.79
C LEU A 429 0.26 12.20 10.07
N LYS A 430 0.51 13.11 9.12
CA LYS A 430 -0.03 14.47 9.10
C LYS A 430 -0.44 14.85 7.68
N VAL A 431 -1.54 15.58 7.57
CA VAL A 431 -1.96 16.19 6.30
C VAL A 431 -1.59 17.65 6.35
N ALA A 432 -0.90 18.12 5.32
CA ALA A 432 -0.56 19.52 5.14
C ALA A 432 -0.44 19.83 3.64
N ASN A 433 -0.74 21.06 3.27
CA ASN A 433 -0.47 21.55 1.92
C ASN A 433 0.76 22.45 1.98
N LEU A 434 1.92 21.93 1.61
CA LEU A 434 3.19 22.69 1.64
C LEU A 434 3.56 23.29 0.29
N THR A 435 2.97 22.78 -0.81
CA THR A 435 3.28 23.20 -2.18
C THR A 435 2.19 24.09 -2.79
N GLU A 436 1.17 24.44 -2.01
CA GLU A 436 -0.01 25.22 -2.46
C GLU A 436 -0.75 24.58 -3.64
N GLU A 437 -0.60 23.27 -3.82
CA GLU A 437 -1.34 22.51 -4.82
C GLU A 437 -2.81 22.36 -4.43
N ASP A 438 -3.68 22.01 -5.37
CA ASP A 438 -5.10 21.79 -5.09
C ASP A 438 -5.31 20.72 -4.01
N ALA A 439 -4.63 19.57 -4.12
CA ALA A 439 -4.73 18.49 -3.15
C ALA A 439 -3.62 18.61 -2.09
N PRO A 440 -3.93 18.57 -0.78
CA PRO A 440 -2.92 18.52 0.26
C PRO A 440 -2.14 17.18 0.20
N GLN A 441 -0.90 17.21 0.67
CA GLN A 441 -0.06 16.02 0.75
C GLN A 441 -0.23 15.32 2.11
N ILE A 442 0.00 14.01 2.11
CA ILE A 442 0.04 13.21 3.33
C ILE A 442 1.51 12.93 3.66
N TYR A 443 1.95 13.40 4.82
CA TYR A 443 3.30 13.19 5.34
C TYR A 443 3.26 12.09 6.39
N THR A 444 4.12 11.08 6.26
CA THR A 444 4.16 9.94 7.17
C THR A 444 5.59 9.65 7.60
N VAL A 445 5.73 8.99 8.75
CA VAL A 445 7.01 8.45 9.21
C VAL A 445 6.87 6.95 9.40
N SER A 446 7.79 6.19 8.81
CA SER A 446 7.69 4.74 8.69
C SER A 446 9.05 4.02 8.79
N GLY A 447 9.03 2.69 8.77
CA GLY A 447 10.23 1.84 8.78
C GLY A 447 10.81 1.61 10.18
N LYS A 448 11.91 0.84 10.26
CA LYS A 448 12.56 0.43 11.52
C LYS A 448 14.08 0.64 11.45
N GLY A 449 14.65 1.22 12.50
CA GLY A 449 16.07 1.50 12.61
C GLY A 449 16.61 2.39 11.50
N ALA A 450 17.77 2.08 10.94
CA ALA A 450 18.38 2.85 9.85
C ALA A 450 17.61 2.76 8.52
N ARG A 451 16.64 1.85 8.42
CA ARG A 451 15.75 1.71 7.25
C ARG A 451 14.43 2.47 7.45
N SER A 452 14.39 3.37 8.44
CA SER A 452 13.27 4.27 8.65
C SER A 452 13.27 5.40 7.63
N THR A 453 12.08 5.86 7.27
CA THR A 453 11.90 6.91 6.26
C THR A 453 10.79 7.87 6.66
N PHE A 454 11.00 9.15 6.38
CA PHE A 454 9.95 10.14 6.23
C PHE A 454 9.43 10.07 4.80
N ARG A 455 8.12 10.00 4.59
CA ARG A 455 7.51 9.90 3.25
C ARG A 455 6.51 11.03 3.02
N MET A 456 6.55 11.62 1.84
CA MET A 456 5.52 12.49 1.30
C MET A 456 4.71 11.72 0.27
N LEU A 457 3.41 11.68 0.45
CA LEU A 457 2.45 11.05 -0.45
C LEU A 457 1.64 12.13 -1.15
N LYS A 458 1.60 12.06 -2.48
CA LYS A 458 0.90 13.00 -3.35
C LYS A 458 -0.05 12.25 -4.27
N HIS A 459 -1.29 12.72 -4.35
CA HIS A 459 -2.24 12.19 -5.34
C HIS A 459 -1.81 12.57 -6.76
N GLY A 460 -1.53 11.55 -7.56
CA GLY A 460 -1.27 11.68 -8.98
C GLY A 460 -0.60 10.46 -9.58
N LEU A 461 -0.49 10.44 -10.91
CA LEU A 461 0.29 9.45 -11.65
C LEU A 461 1.72 9.95 -11.84
N GLU A 462 2.67 9.03 -11.68
CA GLU A 462 4.08 9.26 -11.99
C GLU A 462 4.27 9.41 -13.50
N VAL A 463 5.02 10.44 -13.90
CA VAL A 463 5.35 10.74 -15.29
C VAL A 463 6.85 10.64 -15.46
N ASN A 464 7.29 9.82 -16.40
CA ASN A 464 8.70 9.68 -16.76
C ASN A 464 8.99 10.61 -17.94
N GLU A 465 9.72 11.70 -17.71
CA GLU A 465 10.13 12.64 -18.76
C GLU A 465 11.32 12.09 -19.53
N ILE A 466 11.18 11.96 -20.84
CA ILE A 466 12.21 11.40 -21.73
C ILE A 466 13.07 12.52 -22.31
N VAL A 467 12.41 13.58 -22.82
CA VAL A 467 13.08 14.73 -23.45
C VAL A 467 12.31 16.01 -23.16
N ALA A 468 13.04 17.09 -22.85
CA ALA A 468 12.57 18.47 -22.92
C ALA A 468 13.44 19.28 -23.87
N SER A 469 12.82 19.99 -24.82
CA SER A 469 13.50 20.80 -25.83
C SER A 469 12.90 22.20 -25.88
N GLN A 470 13.76 23.22 -25.82
CA GLN A 470 13.33 24.61 -25.92
C GLN A 470 13.08 24.98 -27.39
N LEU A 471 11.96 25.65 -27.64
CA LEU A 471 11.49 26.10 -28.95
C LEU A 471 11.74 27.61 -29.11
N PRO A 472 11.86 28.11 -30.35
CA PRO A 472 12.12 29.54 -30.63
C PRO A 472 10.96 30.47 -30.25
N GLY A 473 9.77 29.93 -30.04
CA GLY A 473 8.58 30.66 -29.62
C GLY A 473 7.64 29.75 -28.84
N THR A 474 6.50 30.29 -28.40
CA THR A 474 5.46 29.53 -27.68
C THR A 474 4.51 28.85 -28.69
N PRO A 475 4.57 27.53 -28.88
CA PRO A 475 3.62 26.82 -29.73
C PRO A 475 2.22 26.82 -29.09
N SER A 476 1.18 26.87 -29.91
CA SER A 476 -0.21 26.77 -29.48
C SER A 476 -0.77 25.35 -29.52
N ALA A 477 -0.18 24.47 -30.34
CA ALA A 477 -0.61 23.07 -30.50
C ALA A 477 0.51 22.18 -31.05
N VAL A 478 0.39 20.88 -30.80
CA VAL A 478 1.31 19.83 -31.27
C VAL A 478 0.55 18.60 -31.75
N TRP A 479 1.02 17.97 -32.82
CA TRP A 479 0.53 16.68 -33.32
C TRP A 479 1.69 15.77 -33.69
N THR A 480 1.46 14.47 -33.65
CA THR A 480 2.33 13.49 -34.30
C THR A 480 1.55 12.79 -35.41
N THR A 481 2.26 12.35 -36.43
CA THR A 481 1.63 11.61 -37.53
C THR A 481 2.61 10.67 -38.21
N LYS A 482 2.07 9.52 -38.63
CA LYS A 482 2.74 8.53 -39.47
C LYS A 482 2.64 8.91 -40.94
N LEU A 483 3.63 8.56 -41.74
CA LEU A 483 3.55 8.73 -43.20
C LEU A 483 2.57 7.75 -43.81
N ARG A 484 2.62 6.49 -43.37
CA ARG A 484 1.72 5.43 -43.79
C ARG A 484 1.02 4.81 -42.60
N ARG A 485 -0.16 4.25 -42.85
CA ARG A 485 -0.95 3.57 -41.82
C ARG A 485 -0.23 2.36 -41.21
N ASP A 486 0.50 1.62 -42.04
CA ASP A 486 1.22 0.40 -41.65
C ASP A 486 2.57 0.67 -40.96
N ASP A 487 3.00 1.93 -40.88
CA ASP A 487 4.26 2.27 -40.20
C ASP A 487 4.10 2.05 -38.68
N GLU A 488 5.12 1.49 -38.04
CA GLU A 488 5.09 1.23 -36.60
C GLU A 488 5.23 2.53 -35.79
N TYR A 489 6.15 3.40 -36.22
CA TYR A 489 6.53 4.64 -35.54
C TYR A 489 5.98 5.90 -36.23
N ASP A 490 5.81 6.97 -35.46
CA ASP A 490 5.49 8.29 -35.98
C ASP A 490 6.70 8.86 -36.73
N ALA A 491 6.44 9.60 -37.82
CA ALA A 491 7.49 10.18 -38.66
C ALA A 491 7.68 11.68 -38.42
N TYR A 492 6.61 12.40 -38.12
CA TYR A 492 6.64 13.86 -37.93
C TYR A 492 6.02 14.30 -36.61
N ILE A 493 6.61 15.35 -36.03
CA ILE A 493 6.01 16.20 -34.99
C ILE A 493 5.70 17.55 -35.62
N VAL A 494 4.43 17.95 -35.62
CA VAL A 494 3.97 19.21 -36.20
C VAL A 494 3.60 20.18 -35.08
N LEU A 495 4.24 21.34 -35.06
CA LEU A 495 4.04 22.41 -34.08
C LEU A 495 3.38 23.61 -34.75
N SER A 496 2.25 24.06 -34.21
CA SER A 496 1.55 25.26 -34.68
C SER A 496 1.86 26.44 -33.78
N PHE A 497 2.20 27.57 -34.39
CA PHE A 497 2.38 28.88 -33.75
C PHE A 497 1.32 29.84 -34.28
N THR A 498 1.14 30.97 -33.61
CA THR A 498 0.16 32.01 -34.02
C THR A 498 0.33 32.47 -35.47
N ASN A 499 1.56 32.49 -35.98
CA ASN A 499 1.90 33.03 -37.30
C ASN A 499 2.51 31.99 -38.27
N GLY A 500 2.59 30.71 -37.91
CA GLY A 500 3.26 29.71 -38.74
C GLY A 500 3.20 28.29 -38.17
N THR A 501 3.75 27.34 -38.92
CA THR A 501 3.83 25.93 -38.55
C THR A 501 5.27 25.45 -38.73
N LEU A 502 5.77 24.71 -37.76
CA LEU A 502 7.09 24.05 -37.77
C LEU A 502 6.87 22.53 -37.84
N VAL A 503 7.64 21.84 -38.68
CA VAL A 503 7.58 20.38 -38.78
C VAL A 503 8.95 19.82 -38.43
N LEU A 504 8.96 18.87 -37.51
CA LEU A 504 10.15 18.16 -37.08
C LEU A 504 10.02 16.70 -37.53
N SER A 505 11.11 16.09 -37.96
CA SER A 505 11.19 14.66 -38.24
C SER A 505 11.65 13.87 -37.02
N ILE A 506 11.14 12.65 -36.88
CA ILE A 506 11.48 11.72 -35.82
C ILE A 506 12.51 10.72 -36.39
N GLY A 507 13.72 10.77 -35.86
CA GLY A 507 14.84 9.85 -36.17
C GLY A 507 15.69 9.61 -34.93
N GLU A 508 16.99 9.37 -35.09
CA GLU A 508 17.92 9.32 -33.95
C GLU A 508 17.97 10.66 -33.19
N THR A 509 17.87 11.77 -33.94
CA THR A 509 17.74 13.13 -33.43
C THR A 509 16.54 13.82 -34.07
N VAL A 510 15.90 14.72 -33.32
CA VAL A 510 14.77 15.51 -33.84
C VAL A 510 15.30 16.69 -34.64
N GLU A 511 14.99 16.73 -35.94
CA GLU A 511 15.46 17.78 -36.86
C GLU A 511 14.30 18.50 -37.56
N GLU A 512 14.46 19.79 -37.83
CA GLU A 512 13.51 20.59 -38.61
C GLU A 512 13.54 20.20 -40.09
N VAL A 513 12.35 19.95 -40.66
CA VAL A 513 12.20 19.54 -42.06
C VAL A 513 11.21 20.46 -42.77
N SER A 514 11.57 20.89 -43.98
CA SER A 514 10.81 21.89 -44.76
C SER A 514 10.15 21.33 -46.03
N ASP A 515 10.59 20.18 -46.53
CA ASP A 515 10.10 19.52 -47.75
C ASP A 515 8.97 18.50 -47.49
N THR A 516 8.17 18.73 -46.46
CA THR A 516 7.10 17.81 -46.01
C THR A 516 5.76 18.01 -46.75
N GLY A 517 5.61 19.10 -47.51
CA GLY A 517 4.35 19.49 -48.16
C GLY A 517 3.40 20.31 -47.28
N PHE A 518 3.65 20.38 -45.98
CA PHE A 518 2.93 21.26 -45.05
C PHE A 518 3.22 22.73 -45.35
N LEU A 519 2.21 23.58 -45.17
CA LEU A 519 2.34 25.02 -45.32
C LEU A 519 2.84 25.64 -44.00
N SER A 520 4.11 26.03 -43.95
CA SER A 520 4.75 26.61 -42.76
C SER A 520 4.38 28.07 -42.49
N SER A 521 3.86 28.80 -43.49
CA SER A 521 3.53 30.23 -43.38
C SER A 521 2.19 30.54 -42.72
N VAL A 522 1.45 29.51 -42.27
CA VAL A 522 0.12 29.65 -41.64
C VAL A 522 0.05 28.81 -40.37
N PRO A 523 -0.79 29.18 -39.39
CA PRO A 523 -1.11 28.30 -38.28
C PRO A 523 -1.85 27.06 -38.76
N THR A 524 -1.57 25.92 -38.14
CA THR A 524 -2.28 24.65 -38.36
C THR A 524 -3.31 24.42 -37.26
N LEU A 525 -4.50 23.94 -37.64
CA LEU A 525 -5.63 23.63 -36.74
C LEU A 525 -5.79 22.13 -36.48
N ALA A 526 -5.43 21.29 -37.46
CA ALA A 526 -5.46 19.83 -37.32
C ALA A 526 -4.48 19.18 -38.30
N VAL A 527 -3.89 18.06 -37.86
CA VAL A 527 -3.05 17.17 -38.68
C VAL A 527 -3.56 15.75 -38.52
N GLN A 528 -3.72 15.02 -39.62
CA GLN A 528 -4.19 13.64 -39.60
C GLN A 528 -3.60 12.82 -40.75
N GLN A 529 -3.25 11.57 -40.45
CA GLN A 529 -2.98 10.56 -41.47
C GLN A 529 -4.32 10.03 -41.99
N LEU A 530 -4.54 10.16 -43.30
CA LEU A 530 -5.79 9.85 -43.98
C LEU A 530 -5.55 8.74 -45.03
N GLY A 531 -6.33 7.66 -44.94
CA GLY A 531 -6.21 6.51 -45.84
C GLY A 531 -4.94 5.70 -45.57
N ASP A 532 -4.23 5.30 -46.63
CA ASP A 532 -3.02 4.47 -46.51
C ASP A 532 -1.73 5.30 -46.51
N ASP A 533 -1.66 6.39 -47.29
CA ASP A 533 -0.45 7.19 -47.55
C ASP A 533 -0.72 8.72 -47.68
N GLY A 534 -1.89 9.19 -47.27
CA GLY A 534 -2.27 10.61 -47.30
C GLY A 534 -2.07 11.31 -45.97
N LEU A 535 -1.62 12.57 -46.00
CA LEU A 535 -1.59 13.48 -44.84
C LEU A 535 -2.53 14.65 -45.09
N VAL A 536 -3.24 15.07 -44.06
CA VAL A 536 -4.12 16.24 -44.11
C VAL A 536 -3.62 17.31 -43.15
N GLN A 537 -3.46 18.54 -43.65
CA GLN A 537 -3.23 19.74 -42.86
C GLN A 537 -4.44 20.67 -43.01
N VAL A 538 -5.14 20.94 -41.91
CA VAL A 538 -6.21 21.94 -41.88
C VAL A 538 -5.65 23.26 -41.35
N HIS A 539 -5.88 24.36 -42.07
CA HIS A 539 -5.46 25.71 -41.67
C HIS A 539 -6.62 26.70 -41.89
N PRO A 540 -6.58 27.93 -41.34
CA PRO A 540 -7.73 28.85 -41.40
C PRO A 540 -8.24 29.20 -42.80
N LYS A 541 -7.44 29.00 -43.86
CA LYS A 541 -7.77 29.35 -45.25
C LYS A 541 -8.15 28.14 -46.11
N GLY A 542 -8.08 26.92 -45.59
CA GLY A 542 -8.28 25.72 -46.41
C GLY A 542 -7.83 24.41 -45.78
N ILE A 543 -7.94 23.35 -46.56
CA ILE A 543 -7.50 21.99 -46.23
C ILE A 543 -6.50 21.56 -47.29
N ARG A 544 -5.30 21.16 -46.87
CA ARG A 544 -4.30 20.55 -47.75
C ARG A 544 -4.28 19.05 -47.54
N HIS A 545 -4.47 18.31 -48.63
CA HIS A 545 -4.28 16.87 -48.69
C HIS A 545 -3.00 16.57 -49.47
N ILE A 546 -2.03 15.97 -48.79
CA ILE A 546 -0.67 15.71 -49.26
C ILE A 546 -0.53 14.20 -49.48
N ARG A 547 -0.28 13.77 -50.71
CA ARG A 547 -0.03 12.35 -51.04
C ARG A 547 1.21 12.24 -51.92
N ASN A 548 2.23 11.50 -51.47
CA ASN A 548 3.49 11.30 -52.21
C ASN A 548 4.09 12.61 -52.79
N GLY A 549 4.04 13.70 -52.02
CA GLY A 549 4.53 15.03 -52.43
C GLY A 549 3.59 15.85 -53.33
N VAL A 550 2.46 15.28 -53.76
CA VAL A 550 1.41 16.01 -54.49
C VAL A 550 0.45 16.62 -53.48
N VAL A 551 0.24 17.94 -53.58
CA VAL A 551 -0.66 18.68 -52.69
C VAL A 551 -1.93 19.04 -53.44
N ASN A 552 -3.07 18.59 -52.93
CA ASN A 552 -4.39 19.04 -53.34
C ASN A 552 -4.98 19.95 -52.26
N GLU A 553 -5.36 21.18 -52.61
CA GLU A 553 -5.76 22.21 -51.66
C GLU A 553 -7.21 22.62 -51.89
N TRP A 554 -8.06 22.39 -50.88
CA TRP A 554 -9.41 22.95 -50.81
C TRP A 554 -9.34 24.33 -50.16
N SER A 555 -9.82 25.36 -50.87
CA SER A 555 -9.84 26.74 -50.36
C SER A 555 -11.15 27.04 -49.64
N SER A 556 -11.07 27.70 -48.49
CA SER A 556 -12.27 28.16 -47.78
C SER A 556 -13.03 29.22 -48.61
N PRO A 557 -14.38 29.32 -48.47
CA PRO A 557 -15.16 30.34 -49.15
C PRO A 557 -14.66 31.76 -48.86
N GLN A 558 -14.76 32.67 -49.83
CA GLN A 558 -14.29 34.05 -49.69
C GLN A 558 -14.91 34.74 -48.46
N HIS A 559 -14.07 35.45 -47.69
CA HIS A 559 -14.41 36.12 -46.43
C HIS A 559 -14.78 35.21 -45.25
N ARG A 560 -14.60 33.90 -45.37
CA ARG A 560 -14.79 32.94 -44.27
C ARG A 560 -13.50 32.19 -43.99
N SER A 561 -13.25 31.90 -42.71
CA SER A 561 -12.11 31.10 -42.27
C SER A 561 -12.59 29.88 -41.50
N ILE A 562 -11.80 28.81 -41.52
CA ILE A 562 -12.03 27.65 -40.65
C ILE A 562 -11.67 28.04 -39.21
N VAL A 563 -12.56 27.76 -38.27
CA VAL A 563 -12.39 28.05 -36.83
C VAL A 563 -12.19 26.80 -35.98
N ALA A 564 -12.73 25.66 -36.41
CA ALA A 564 -12.55 24.37 -35.77
C ALA A 564 -12.52 23.25 -36.82
N ALA A 565 -11.83 22.16 -36.52
CA ALA A 565 -11.75 20.99 -37.37
C ALA A 565 -11.74 19.73 -36.51
N ALA A 566 -12.33 18.65 -37.03
CA ALA A 566 -12.21 17.30 -36.49
C ALA A 566 -11.89 16.34 -37.63
N THR A 567 -10.96 15.43 -37.38
CA THR A 567 -10.37 14.54 -38.38
C THR A 567 -10.29 13.12 -37.82
N ASN A 568 -10.48 12.12 -38.67
CA ASN A 568 -10.14 10.73 -38.37
C ASN A 568 -9.49 10.09 -39.62
N GLU A 569 -9.30 8.77 -39.63
CA GLU A 569 -8.62 8.05 -40.72
C GLU A 569 -9.27 8.21 -42.11
N ARG A 570 -10.56 8.54 -42.20
CA ARG A 570 -11.32 8.56 -43.48
C ARG A 570 -12.24 9.76 -43.68
N GLN A 571 -12.42 10.59 -42.66
CA GLN A 571 -13.41 11.66 -42.64
C GLN A 571 -12.79 12.94 -42.06
N VAL A 572 -13.22 14.08 -42.59
CA VAL A 572 -12.79 15.41 -42.14
C VAL A 572 -14.02 16.30 -42.03
N ALA A 573 -14.22 16.92 -40.88
CA ALA A 573 -15.27 17.92 -40.66
C ALA A 573 -14.65 19.25 -40.25
N VAL A 574 -15.08 20.34 -40.88
CA VAL A 574 -14.60 21.69 -40.56
C VAL A 574 -15.77 22.63 -40.32
N ALA A 575 -15.62 23.51 -39.33
CA ALA A 575 -16.56 24.59 -39.07
C ALA A 575 -15.99 25.92 -39.55
N LEU A 576 -16.80 26.68 -40.27
CA LEU A 576 -16.46 28.01 -40.75
C LEU A 576 -16.86 29.09 -39.74
N SER A 577 -16.25 30.27 -39.85
CA SER A 577 -16.55 31.45 -39.03
C SER A 577 -18.00 31.94 -39.15
N SER A 578 -18.76 31.47 -40.14
CA SER A 578 -20.19 31.72 -40.28
C SER A 578 -21.09 30.79 -39.48
N GLY A 579 -20.54 29.76 -38.83
CA GLY A 579 -21.32 28.71 -38.16
C GLY A 579 -21.76 27.55 -39.07
N GLU A 580 -21.32 27.53 -40.33
CA GLU A 580 -21.57 26.42 -41.26
C GLU A 580 -20.55 25.29 -41.06
N ILE A 581 -21.03 24.05 -41.06
CA ILE A 581 -20.20 22.84 -41.07
C ILE A 581 -20.10 22.30 -42.50
N VAL A 582 -18.87 22.04 -42.92
CA VAL A 582 -18.54 21.35 -44.17
C VAL A 582 -17.95 19.98 -43.82
N TYR A 583 -18.51 18.93 -44.41
CA TYR A 583 -18.10 17.55 -44.17
C TYR A 583 -17.45 16.97 -45.42
N PHE A 584 -16.37 16.23 -45.21
CA PHE A 584 -15.62 15.55 -46.24
C PHE A 584 -15.44 14.08 -45.88
N GLU A 585 -15.50 13.23 -46.91
CA GLU A 585 -15.26 11.81 -46.79
C GLU A 585 -14.27 11.35 -47.84
N MET A 586 -13.43 10.38 -47.49
CA MET A 586 -12.46 9.82 -48.41
C MET A 586 -13.13 8.82 -49.37
N ASP A 587 -12.93 9.04 -50.66
CA ASP A 587 -13.41 8.15 -51.72
C ASP A 587 -12.53 6.90 -51.87
N THR A 588 -12.98 5.96 -52.72
CA THR A 588 -12.25 4.71 -53.01
C THR A 588 -10.91 4.91 -53.71
N ASP A 589 -10.70 6.04 -54.39
CA ASP A 589 -9.41 6.45 -54.97
C ASP A 589 -8.54 7.23 -53.96
N GLY A 590 -9.02 7.36 -52.73
CA GLY A 590 -8.40 8.10 -51.64
C GLY A 590 -8.48 9.62 -51.80
N SER A 591 -9.21 10.16 -52.79
CA SER A 591 -9.44 11.61 -52.86
C SER A 591 -10.41 12.05 -51.74
N LEU A 592 -10.38 13.34 -51.40
CA LEU A 592 -11.24 13.90 -50.35
C LEU A 592 -12.48 14.53 -51.02
N ALA A 593 -13.66 13.94 -50.85
CA ALA A 593 -14.90 14.41 -51.43
C ALA A 593 -15.66 15.33 -50.46
N GLU A 594 -16.07 16.51 -50.91
CA GLU A 594 -16.96 17.43 -50.17
C GLU A 594 -18.41 16.94 -50.28
N TYR A 595 -19.15 16.91 -49.18
CA TYR A 595 -20.59 16.68 -49.22
C TYR A 595 -21.33 17.94 -49.70
N ASP A 596 -22.28 17.77 -50.62
CA ASP A 596 -22.93 18.87 -51.33
C ASP A 596 -23.68 19.85 -50.40
N GLU A 597 -24.23 19.38 -49.28
CA GLU A 597 -24.97 20.21 -48.33
C GLU A 597 -24.13 20.65 -47.13
N LYS A 598 -24.26 21.94 -46.77
CA LYS A 598 -23.62 22.53 -45.59
C LYS A 598 -24.64 22.71 -44.50
N LYS A 599 -24.27 22.37 -43.26
CA LYS A 599 -25.17 22.49 -42.11
C LYS A 599 -24.89 23.77 -41.34
N GLU A 600 -25.84 24.70 -41.34
CA GLU A 600 -25.76 25.92 -40.54
C GLU A 600 -26.14 25.65 -39.07
N MET A 601 -25.32 26.12 -38.13
CA MET A 601 -25.58 26.07 -36.69
C MET A 601 -26.20 27.38 -36.19
N PHE A 602 -26.96 27.30 -35.09
CA PHE A 602 -27.61 28.48 -34.49
C PHE A 602 -26.64 29.40 -33.76
N GLY A 603 -25.49 28.88 -33.32
CA GLY A 603 -24.44 29.59 -32.61
C GLY A 603 -23.09 29.39 -33.29
N THR A 604 -22.06 30.09 -32.81
CA THR A 604 -20.70 29.88 -33.31
C THR A 604 -20.16 28.54 -32.81
N VAL A 605 -19.59 27.75 -33.71
CA VAL A 605 -19.04 26.44 -33.37
C VAL A 605 -17.73 26.64 -32.62
N THR A 606 -17.66 26.13 -31.39
CA THR A 606 -16.49 26.25 -30.51
C THR A 606 -15.61 25.00 -30.54
N SER A 607 -16.22 23.82 -30.73
CA SER A 607 -15.52 22.54 -30.69
C SER A 607 -16.20 21.51 -31.59
N LEU A 608 -15.41 20.68 -32.24
CA LEU A 608 -15.87 19.53 -33.02
C LEU A 608 -15.19 18.27 -32.53
N SER A 609 -15.87 17.14 -32.64
CA SER A 609 -15.24 15.83 -32.43
C SER A 609 -15.81 14.78 -33.35
N LEU A 610 -14.90 13.99 -33.91
CA LEU A 610 -15.17 12.88 -34.79
C LEU A 610 -14.56 11.65 -34.14
N GLY A 611 -15.36 10.60 -33.93
CA GLY A 611 -14.83 9.35 -33.39
C GLY A 611 -13.94 8.63 -34.40
N GLU A 612 -13.07 7.75 -33.90
CA GLU A 612 -12.33 6.82 -34.75
C GLU A 612 -13.27 5.94 -35.57
N VAL A 613 -12.78 5.44 -36.70
CA VAL A 613 -13.52 4.53 -37.56
C VAL A 613 -13.48 3.13 -36.93
N PRO A 614 -14.62 2.56 -36.51
CA PRO A 614 -14.62 1.22 -35.92
C PRO A 614 -14.12 0.18 -36.91
N GLU A 615 -13.40 -0.85 -36.43
CA GLU A 615 -12.94 -1.93 -37.28
C GLU A 615 -14.10 -2.58 -38.06
N GLY A 616 -13.91 -2.76 -39.37
CA GLY A 616 -14.93 -3.30 -40.26
C GLY A 616 -15.99 -2.29 -40.73
N ARG A 617 -16.01 -1.05 -40.22
CA ARG A 617 -16.81 0.04 -40.77
C ARG A 617 -15.95 0.95 -41.66
N LEU A 618 -16.62 1.70 -42.54
CA LEU A 618 -15.97 2.68 -43.43
C LEU A 618 -15.90 4.08 -42.81
N ARG A 619 -16.72 4.34 -41.80
CA ARG A 619 -16.93 5.66 -41.21
C ARG A 619 -17.36 5.56 -39.75
N SER A 620 -17.15 6.65 -39.02
CA SER A 620 -17.87 6.92 -37.79
C SER A 620 -19.25 7.49 -38.13
N SER A 621 -20.29 6.99 -37.47
CA SER A 621 -21.68 7.39 -37.73
C SER A 621 -22.08 8.72 -37.07
N TYR A 622 -21.24 9.29 -36.21
CA TYR A 622 -21.58 10.46 -35.41
C TYR A 622 -20.51 11.55 -35.45
N LEU A 623 -20.98 12.80 -35.51
CA LEU A 623 -20.19 14.03 -35.31
C LEU A 623 -20.76 14.78 -34.10
N ALA A 624 -19.91 15.09 -33.12
CA ALA A 624 -20.28 15.94 -32.00
C ALA A 624 -19.90 17.39 -32.30
N VAL A 625 -20.85 18.31 -32.11
CA VAL A 625 -20.71 19.74 -32.39
C VAL A 625 -21.06 20.54 -31.14
N GLY A 626 -20.10 21.32 -30.65
CA GLY A 626 -20.28 22.25 -29.54
C GLY A 626 -20.42 23.68 -30.02
N CYS A 627 -21.38 24.41 -29.44
CA CYS A 627 -21.68 25.80 -29.81
C CYS A 627 -21.59 26.75 -28.60
N ASP A 628 -21.37 28.04 -28.89
CA ASP A 628 -21.32 29.12 -27.88
C ASP A 628 -22.63 29.33 -27.10
N ASP A 629 -23.75 28.86 -27.63
CA ASP A 629 -25.07 28.80 -26.97
C ASP A 629 -25.13 27.81 -25.79
N CYS A 630 -23.98 27.24 -25.39
CA CYS A 630 -23.85 26.24 -24.33
C CYS A 630 -24.60 24.95 -24.65
N THR A 631 -24.63 24.54 -25.92
CA THR A 631 -25.19 23.25 -26.34
C THR A 631 -24.15 22.34 -26.99
N VAL A 632 -24.35 21.03 -26.84
CA VAL A 632 -23.68 20.01 -27.64
C VAL A 632 -24.73 19.26 -28.46
N ARG A 633 -24.43 19.01 -29.73
CA ARG A 633 -25.33 18.37 -30.69
C ARG A 633 -24.64 17.17 -31.31
N ILE A 634 -25.38 16.08 -31.48
CA ILE A 634 -24.91 14.89 -32.19
C ILE A 634 -25.55 14.88 -33.56
N LEU A 635 -24.73 14.92 -34.60
CA LEU A 635 -25.16 14.82 -35.99
C LEU A 635 -24.83 13.43 -36.53
N SER A 636 -25.70 12.89 -37.36
CA SER A 636 -25.46 11.63 -38.07
C SER A 636 -24.57 11.84 -39.29
N LEU A 637 -23.70 10.88 -39.59
CA LEU A 637 -22.86 10.83 -40.78
C LEU A 637 -23.16 9.60 -41.64
N ASP A 638 -24.24 8.88 -41.33
CA ASP A 638 -24.72 7.80 -42.17
C ASP A 638 -25.28 8.37 -43.49
N PRO A 639 -25.08 7.69 -44.63
CA PRO A 639 -25.49 8.21 -45.95
C PRO A 639 -26.98 8.58 -46.05
N GLU A 640 -27.84 7.88 -45.30
CA GLU A 640 -29.29 8.09 -45.34
C GLU A 640 -29.74 9.34 -44.57
N SER A 641 -28.93 9.84 -43.63
CA SER A 641 -29.27 10.95 -42.72
C SER A 641 -28.06 11.84 -42.44
N THR A 642 -27.24 12.10 -43.45
CA THR A 642 -25.98 12.85 -43.31
C THR A 642 -26.26 14.28 -42.83
N LEU A 643 -25.55 14.70 -41.78
CA LEU A 643 -25.68 15.99 -41.07
C LEU A 643 -27.07 16.26 -40.46
N GLU A 644 -27.91 15.23 -40.32
CA GLU A 644 -29.15 15.33 -39.55
C GLU A 644 -28.87 15.31 -38.05
N SER A 645 -29.58 16.16 -37.29
CA SER A 645 -29.45 16.23 -35.85
C SER A 645 -30.14 15.04 -35.20
N LYS A 646 -29.39 14.22 -34.47
CA LYS A 646 -29.92 13.09 -33.69
C LYS A 646 -30.32 13.50 -32.29
N SER A 647 -29.45 14.22 -31.58
CA SER A 647 -29.71 14.68 -30.20
C SER A 647 -29.07 16.03 -29.91
N VAL A 648 -29.58 16.71 -28.88
CA VAL A 648 -29.08 18.00 -28.37
C VAL A 648 -29.10 17.97 -26.85
N GLN A 649 -28.02 18.41 -26.21
CA GLN A 649 -27.92 18.53 -24.76
C GLN A 649 -27.44 19.93 -24.38
N ALA A 650 -28.11 20.55 -23.40
CA ALA A 650 -27.68 21.81 -22.81
C ALA A 650 -26.58 21.57 -21.77
N LEU A 651 -25.62 22.48 -21.72
CA LEU A 651 -24.45 22.45 -20.84
C LEU A 651 -24.48 23.65 -19.89
N THR A 652 -23.72 23.56 -18.80
CA THR A 652 -23.65 24.66 -17.81
C THR A 652 -22.78 25.83 -18.26
N ALA A 653 -21.90 25.61 -19.23
CA ALA A 653 -21.05 26.60 -19.88
C ALA A 653 -20.75 26.15 -21.33
N ALA A 654 -20.17 27.05 -22.13
CA ALA A 654 -19.79 26.72 -23.50
C ALA A 654 -18.76 25.59 -23.54
N PRO A 655 -18.92 24.59 -24.42
CA PRO A 655 -17.94 23.52 -24.61
C PRO A 655 -16.67 24.07 -25.26
N SER A 656 -15.53 23.83 -24.63
CA SER A 656 -14.21 24.19 -25.13
C SER A 656 -13.55 23.06 -25.93
N ALA A 657 -13.89 21.80 -25.64
CA ALA A 657 -13.36 20.63 -26.34
C ALA A 657 -14.36 19.47 -26.29
N LEU A 658 -14.32 18.61 -27.31
CA LEU A 658 -15.12 17.38 -27.41
C LEU A 658 -14.21 16.23 -27.85
N SER A 659 -14.44 15.03 -27.33
CA SER A 659 -13.74 13.81 -27.78
C SER A 659 -14.68 12.61 -27.75
N ILE A 660 -15.03 12.05 -28.91
CA ILE A 660 -15.73 10.77 -29.01
C ILE A 660 -14.68 9.66 -28.96
N MET A 661 -14.81 8.71 -28.03
CA MET A 661 -13.86 7.61 -27.90
C MET A 661 -14.53 6.35 -27.37
N SER A 662 -14.02 5.21 -27.81
CA SER A 662 -14.42 3.89 -27.31
C SER A 662 -13.51 3.48 -26.16
N MET A 663 -14.09 3.13 -25.01
CA MET A 663 -13.34 2.70 -23.82
C MET A 663 -13.88 1.39 -23.27
N GLU A 664 -13.01 0.60 -22.62
CA GLU A 664 -13.44 -0.57 -21.84
C GLU A 664 -14.42 -0.15 -20.73
N ASP A 665 -15.53 -0.87 -20.60
CA ASP A 665 -16.59 -0.58 -19.63
C ASP A 665 -16.93 -1.81 -18.77
N SER A 666 -16.97 -1.60 -17.45
CA SER A 666 -17.32 -2.60 -16.44
C SER A 666 -18.77 -3.08 -16.56
N SER A 667 -19.66 -2.27 -17.13
CA SER A 667 -21.09 -2.57 -17.21
C SER A 667 -21.48 -3.40 -18.45
N SER A 668 -20.76 -3.25 -19.56
CA SER A 668 -21.02 -3.97 -20.82
C SER A 668 -20.12 -5.20 -21.00
N GLY A 669 -18.99 -5.30 -20.28
CA GLY A 669 -18.04 -6.41 -20.43
C GLY A 669 -17.21 -6.35 -21.72
N GLY A 670 -17.25 -5.21 -22.41
CA GLY A 670 -16.54 -4.91 -23.65
C GLY A 670 -16.27 -3.42 -23.77
N THR A 671 -16.25 -2.91 -24.99
CA THR A 671 -16.06 -1.49 -25.25
C THR A 671 -17.40 -0.75 -25.29
N THR A 672 -17.40 0.53 -24.92
CA THR A 672 -18.56 1.40 -24.98
C THR A 672 -18.14 2.77 -25.50
N LEU A 673 -18.97 3.34 -26.36
CA LEU A 673 -18.73 4.65 -26.94
C LEU A 673 -19.11 5.76 -25.94
N TYR A 674 -18.15 6.63 -25.66
CA TYR A 674 -18.31 7.77 -24.78
C TYR A 674 -18.07 9.08 -25.54
N LEU A 675 -18.82 10.11 -25.16
CA LEU A 675 -18.51 11.49 -25.50
C LEU A 675 -17.95 12.19 -24.26
N HIS A 676 -16.72 12.67 -24.41
CA HIS A 676 -16.04 13.47 -23.42
C HIS A 676 -16.23 14.94 -23.78
N ILE A 677 -16.61 15.76 -22.79
CA ILE A 677 -16.95 17.17 -22.97
C ILE A 677 -16.11 17.99 -21.99
N GLY A 678 -15.28 18.87 -22.52
CA GLY A 678 -14.57 19.88 -21.77
C GLY A 678 -15.33 21.21 -21.85
N LEU A 679 -15.58 21.85 -20.72
CA LEU A 679 -16.23 23.16 -20.66
C LEU A 679 -15.22 24.28 -20.43
N ASN A 680 -15.55 25.47 -20.93
CA ASN A 680 -14.77 26.69 -20.72
C ASN A 680 -14.68 27.09 -19.24
N SER A 681 -15.60 26.60 -18.41
CA SER A 681 -15.61 26.81 -16.96
C SER A 681 -14.63 25.91 -16.19
N GLY A 682 -13.90 25.01 -16.87
CA GLY A 682 -12.98 24.09 -16.20
C GLY A 682 -13.61 22.75 -15.77
N VAL A 683 -14.86 22.53 -16.17
CA VAL A 683 -15.60 21.31 -15.89
C VAL A 683 -15.40 20.29 -17.00
N TYR A 684 -15.14 19.05 -16.63
CA TYR A 684 -15.13 17.89 -17.50
C TYR A 684 -16.41 17.06 -17.30
N LEU A 685 -16.98 16.60 -18.41
CA LEU A 685 -18.09 15.66 -18.43
C LEU A 685 -17.73 14.43 -19.25
N ARG A 686 -18.27 13.28 -18.84
CA ARG A 686 -18.27 12.06 -19.65
C ARG A 686 -19.71 11.58 -19.78
N THR A 687 -20.18 11.40 -21.01
CA THR A 687 -21.52 10.90 -21.33
C THR A 687 -21.40 9.65 -22.19
N VAL A 688 -22.36 8.75 -22.05
CA VAL A 688 -22.49 7.59 -22.92
C VAL A 688 -23.17 8.07 -24.20
N LEU A 689 -22.58 7.72 -25.34
CA LEU A 689 -23.17 7.96 -26.65
C LEU A 689 -23.79 6.65 -27.15
N ASP A 690 -25.13 6.63 -27.27
CA ASP A 690 -25.83 5.46 -27.80
C ASP A 690 -25.50 5.27 -29.29
N GLU A 691 -25.00 4.09 -29.65
CA GLU A 691 -24.55 3.78 -31.02
C GLU A 691 -25.67 3.66 -32.05
N VAL A 692 -26.94 3.70 -31.62
CA VAL A 692 -28.12 3.58 -32.49
C VAL A 692 -28.87 4.91 -32.54
N THR A 693 -29.24 5.46 -31.38
CA THR A 693 -30.06 6.69 -31.31
C THR A 693 -29.22 7.97 -31.37
N GLY A 694 -27.96 7.91 -30.97
CA GLY A 694 -27.10 9.09 -30.79
C GLY A 694 -27.49 9.94 -29.58
N GLU A 695 -28.31 9.43 -28.65
CA GLU A 695 -28.64 10.14 -27.41
C GLU A 695 -27.49 10.09 -26.40
N LEU A 696 -27.39 11.14 -25.59
CA LEU A 696 -26.39 11.27 -24.52
C LEU A 696 -27.00 10.93 -23.17
N THR A 697 -26.45 9.93 -22.50
CA THR A 697 -26.95 9.43 -21.20
C THR A 697 -25.82 9.29 -20.17
N ASP A 698 -26.17 8.96 -18.92
CA ASP A 698 -25.22 8.64 -17.84
C ASP A 698 -24.09 9.66 -17.61
N THR A 699 -24.42 10.96 -17.63
CA THR A 699 -23.43 12.03 -17.45
C THR A 699 -22.72 11.95 -16.09
N ARG A 700 -21.39 11.92 -16.13
CA ARG A 700 -20.49 12.13 -14.99
C ARG A 700 -19.82 13.48 -15.11
N GLN A 701 -19.60 14.17 -13.99
CA GLN A 701 -19.00 15.51 -13.96
C GLN A 701 -17.84 15.56 -12.97
N LYS A 702 -16.77 16.29 -13.33
CA LYS A 702 -15.66 16.63 -12.42
C LYS A 702 -15.13 18.02 -12.76
N PHE A 703 -14.83 18.82 -11.75
CA PHE A 703 -14.09 20.08 -11.95
C PHE A 703 -12.60 19.78 -11.95
N LEU A 704 -11.89 20.18 -13.01
CA LEU A 704 -10.46 19.87 -13.20
C LEU A 704 -9.52 21.03 -12.83
N GLY A 705 -10.04 22.25 -12.87
CA GLY A 705 -9.26 23.46 -12.65
C GLY A 705 -9.94 24.69 -13.25
N PRO A 706 -9.47 25.92 -12.96
CA PRO A 706 -10.10 27.15 -13.46
C PRO A 706 -9.88 27.41 -14.96
N LYS A 707 -8.92 26.75 -15.62
CA LYS A 707 -8.65 26.90 -17.06
C LYS A 707 -9.62 26.05 -17.89
N ALA A 708 -9.97 26.54 -19.08
CA ALA A 708 -10.82 25.82 -20.03
C ALA A 708 -10.25 24.42 -20.32
N VAL A 709 -11.12 23.40 -20.31
CA VAL A 709 -10.67 22.01 -20.48
C VAL A 709 -10.41 21.71 -21.95
N ARG A 710 -9.23 21.17 -22.25
CA ARG A 710 -8.90 20.55 -23.55
C ARG A 710 -8.85 19.03 -23.41
N LEU A 711 -9.20 18.31 -24.47
CA LEU A 711 -9.31 16.86 -24.45
C LEU A 711 -8.53 16.25 -25.61
N PHE A 712 -7.76 15.21 -25.30
CA PHE A 712 -6.96 14.46 -26.27
C PHE A 712 -7.11 12.98 -26.00
N GLN A 713 -7.09 12.18 -27.06
CA GLN A 713 -7.02 10.73 -26.95
C GLN A 713 -5.56 10.31 -26.88
N VAL A 714 -5.21 9.51 -25.88
CA VAL A 714 -3.87 8.94 -25.72
C VAL A 714 -3.91 7.44 -25.47
N SER A 715 -2.82 6.73 -25.74
CA SER A 715 -2.66 5.30 -25.43
C SER A 715 -1.66 5.12 -24.30
N VAL A 716 -2.06 4.38 -23.26
CA VAL A 716 -1.18 4.01 -22.14
C VAL A 716 -1.42 2.55 -21.78
N GLN A 717 -0.38 1.72 -21.74
CA GLN A 717 -0.46 0.27 -21.56
C GLN A 717 -1.43 -0.40 -22.54
N LYS A 718 -1.37 -0.02 -23.82
CA LYS A 718 -2.28 -0.47 -24.90
C LYS A 718 -3.76 -0.16 -24.66
N ARG A 719 -4.09 0.78 -23.77
CA ARG A 719 -5.46 1.20 -23.48
C ARG A 719 -5.69 2.62 -23.94
N THR A 720 -6.82 2.83 -24.61
CA THR A 720 -7.30 4.16 -24.99
C THR A 720 -7.74 4.94 -23.74
N CYS A 721 -7.10 6.07 -23.51
CA CYS A 721 -7.31 6.95 -22.36
C CYS A 721 -7.62 8.37 -22.84
N VAL A 722 -8.28 9.17 -21.99
CA VAL A 722 -8.51 10.59 -22.24
C VAL A 722 -7.51 11.43 -21.44
N LEU A 723 -6.71 12.24 -22.12
CA LEU A 723 -5.88 13.26 -21.50
C LEU A 723 -6.67 14.58 -21.48
N ALA A 724 -7.05 15.02 -20.29
CA ALA A 724 -7.79 16.26 -20.07
C ALA A 724 -6.86 17.33 -19.47
N LEU A 725 -6.65 18.43 -20.18
CA LEU A 725 -5.76 19.52 -19.76
C LEU A 725 -6.56 20.71 -19.23
N SER A 726 -6.19 21.21 -18.04
CA SER A 726 -6.70 22.43 -17.41
C SER A 726 -5.55 23.11 -16.66
N SER A 727 -5.74 23.56 -15.41
CA SER A 727 -4.61 24.02 -14.55
C SER A 727 -3.63 22.91 -14.22
N ARG A 728 -4.09 21.66 -14.24
CA ARG A 728 -3.29 20.45 -14.20
C ARG A 728 -3.68 19.54 -15.35
N SER A 729 -2.77 18.66 -15.73
CA SER A 729 -3.02 17.58 -16.68
C SER A 729 -3.67 16.41 -15.93
N TRP A 730 -4.76 15.87 -16.45
CA TRP A 730 -5.48 14.74 -15.88
C TRP A 730 -5.59 13.61 -16.89
N LEU A 731 -5.44 12.36 -16.43
CA LEU A 731 -5.65 11.17 -17.24
C LEU A 731 -6.92 10.45 -16.77
N GLY A 732 -7.82 10.23 -17.72
CA GLY A 732 -9.02 9.42 -17.56
C GLY A 732 -8.86 8.07 -18.21
N PHE A 733 -8.97 7.00 -17.42
CA PHE A 733 -8.76 5.63 -17.90
C PHE A 733 -9.65 4.64 -17.15
N SER A 734 -9.82 3.46 -17.71
CA SER A 734 -10.46 2.32 -17.04
C SER A 734 -9.41 1.56 -16.24
N ASP A 735 -9.54 1.59 -14.92
CA ASP A 735 -8.60 1.01 -13.98
C ASP A 735 -8.41 -0.50 -14.25
N PRO A 736 -7.16 -1.00 -14.35
CA PRO A 736 -6.90 -2.37 -14.78
C PRO A 736 -7.41 -3.43 -13.80
N VAL A 737 -7.60 -3.09 -12.52
CA VAL A 737 -7.97 -4.04 -11.46
C VAL A 737 -9.46 -3.97 -11.15
N THR A 738 -9.96 -2.78 -10.84
CA THR A 738 -11.36 -2.52 -10.49
C THR A 738 -12.27 -2.40 -11.71
N LYS A 739 -11.70 -2.16 -12.90
CA LYS A 739 -12.41 -1.87 -14.16
C LYS A 739 -13.28 -0.61 -14.11
N GLY A 740 -13.24 0.14 -13.01
CA GLY A 740 -13.94 1.41 -12.88
C GLY A 740 -13.22 2.52 -13.64
N PHE A 741 -13.97 3.50 -14.13
CA PHE A 741 -13.37 4.70 -14.71
C PHE A 741 -12.86 5.64 -13.62
N THR A 742 -11.62 6.07 -13.75
CA THR A 742 -10.94 6.96 -12.82
C THR A 742 -10.36 8.15 -13.56
N MET A 743 -10.36 9.32 -12.92
CA MET A 743 -9.71 10.55 -13.38
C MET A 743 -8.64 10.95 -12.38
N THR A 744 -7.38 10.67 -12.70
CA THR A 744 -6.22 10.91 -11.83
C THR A 744 -5.35 12.03 -12.42
N PRO A 745 -4.88 12.99 -11.62
CA PRO A 745 -4.03 14.06 -12.14
C PRO A 745 -2.61 13.55 -12.36
N LEU A 746 -1.88 14.13 -13.30
CA LEU A 746 -0.45 13.85 -13.50
C LEU A 746 0.37 14.66 -12.49
N ASN A 747 1.45 14.07 -11.97
CA ASN A 747 2.47 14.83 -11.25
C ASN A 747 3.48 15.40 -12.25
N TYR A 748 3.01 16.41 -12.97
CA TYR A 748 3.76 17.03 -14.04
C TYR A 748 3.37 18.49 -14.16
N GLU A 749 4.16 19.26 -14.90
CA GLU A 749 3.84 20.64 -15.22
C GLU A 749 2.53 20.74 -16.02
N GLU A 750 1.94 21.93 -16.00
CA GLU A 750 0.77 22.23 -16.81
C GLU A 750 1.10 22.01 -18.29
N LEU A 751 0.22 21.38 -19.05
CA LEU A 751 0.37 21.25 -20.50
C LEU A 751 -0.71 22.07 -21.20
N GLU A 752 -0.31 22.80 -22.24
CA GLU A 752 -1.26 23.56 -23.06
C GLU A 752 -1.89 22.70 -24.15
N TRP A 753 -1.13 21.71 -24.65
CA TRP A 753 -1.58 20.75 -25.66
C TRP A 753 -0.86 19.41 -25.44
N GLY A 754 -1.51 18.31 -25.82
CA GLY A 754 -0.94 16.96 -25.73
C GLY A 754 -1.39 16.07 -26.89
N TRP A 755 -0.55 15.14 -27.31
CA TRP A 755 -0.85 14.16 -28.36
C TRP A 755 -0.12 12.83 -28.08
N ASN A 756 -0.56 11.75 -28.72
CA ASN A 756 0.18 10.48 -28.72
C ASN A 756 1.56 10.66 -29.34
N PHE A 757 2.53 9.84 -28.95
CA PHE A 757 3.86 9.81 -29.54
C PHE A 757 4.41 8.37 -29.52
N VAL A 758 4.78 7.85 -30.69
CA VAL A 758 5.32 6.50 -30.84
C VAL A 758 6.65 6.57 -31.60
N SER A 759 7.72 6.05 -30.99
CA SER A 759 9.06 6.00 -31.58
C SER A 759 9.82 4.74 -31.14
N GLU A 760 10.95 4.46 -31.76
CA GLU A 760 11.81 3.32 -31.36
C GLU A 760 12.32 3.44 -29.92
N GLN A 761 12.54 4.65 -29.42
CA GLN A 761 13.00 4.91 -28.05
C GLN A 761 11.86 4.88 -27.03
N CYS A 762 10.62 5.09 -27.48
CA CYS A 762 9.44 5.19 -26.63
C CYS A 762 8.22 4.68 -27.40
N GLU A 763 7.89 3.40 -27.19
CA GLU A 763 6.77 2.73 -27.89
C GLU A 763 5.41 3.31 -27.48
N GLU A 764 5.25 3.75 -26.23
CA GLU A 764 3.99 4.32 -25.71
C GLU A 764 4.27 5.64 -24.99
N GLY A 765 4.49 6.70 -25.77
CA GLY A 765 4.76 8.04 -25.27
C GLY A 765 3.63 9.03 -25.54
N MET A 766 3.79 10.20 -24.95
CA MET A 766 3.00 11.39 -25.21
C MET A 766 3.95 12.55 -25.47
N VAL A 767 3.53 13.43 -26.37
CA VAL A 767 4.18 14.71 -26.60
C VAL A 767 3.27 15.83 -26.11
N GLY A 768 3.84 16.80 -25.40
CA GLY A 768 3.12 17.96 -24.91
C GLY A 768 3.93 19.23 -25.02
N VAL A 769 3.25 20.37 -24.94
CA VAL A 769 3.90 21.68 -24.93
C VAL A 769 3.51 22.47 -23.69
N ASN A 770 4.49 23.15 -23.11
CA ASN A 770 4.34 24.07 -21.99
C ASN A 770 5.17 25.33 -22.27
N GLY A 771 4.54 26.51 -22.39
CA GLY A 771 5.26 27.74 -22.66
C GLY A 771 6.12 27.65 -23.93
N GLN A 772 7.44 27.68 -23.78
CA GLN A 772 8.40 27.54 -24.90
C GLN A 772 9.02 26.14 -25.00
N PHE A 773 8.54 25.15 -24.28
CA PHE A 773 9.13 23.82 -24.23
C PHE A 773 8.25 22.78 -24.92
N LEU A 774 8.89 21.94 -25.73
CA LEU A 774 8.39 20.66 -26.19
C LEU A 774 8.83 19.59 -25.20
N ARG A 775 7.91 18.77 -24.70
CA ARG A 775 8.20 17.69 -23.75
C ARG A 775 7.69 16.35 -24.30
N ILE A 776 8.52 15.32 -24.22
CA ILE A 776 8.16 13.93 -24.52
C ILE A 776 8.22 13.16 -23.21
N PHE A 777 7.15 12.47 -22.86
CA PHE A 777 7.02 11.75 -21.59
C PHE A 777 6.18 10.50 -21.73
N ALA A 778 6.34 9.56 -20.80
CA ALA A 778 5.58 8.32 -20.75
C ALA A 778 5.00 8.09 -19.35
N ILE A 779 3.94 7.28 -19.28
CA ILE A 779 3.31 6.87 -18.02
C ILE A 779 3.42 5.35 -17.92
N GLU A 780 4.30 4.85 -17.07
CA GLU A 780 4.57 3.41 -16.97
C GLU A 780 3.53 2.67 -16.14
N LYS A 781 2.98 3.29 -15.07
CA LYS A 781 2.11 2.64 -14.08
C LYS A 781 0.78 3.39 -13.93
N LEU A 782 -0.32 2.76 -14.38
CA LEU A 782 -1.68 3.30 -14.23
C LEU A 782 -2.35 2.94 -12.89
N GLY A 783 -1.95 1.84 -12.26
CA GLY A 783 -2.63 1.29 -11.08
C GLY A 783 -2.26 1.96 -9.75
N ASP A 784 -1.25 2.83 -9.73
CA ASP A 784 -0.80 3.52 -8.52
C ASP A 784 -1.11 5.02 -8.62
N ASN A 785 -2.13 5.45 -7.87
CA ASN A 785 -2.65 6.82 -7.89
C ASN A 785 -2.01 7.73 -6.82
N VAL A 786 -1.01 7.22 -6.08
CA VAL A 786 -0.31 7.97 -5.03
C VAL A 786 1.19 7.83 -5.19
N ILE A 787 1.83 8.94 -5.51
CA ILE A 787 3.29 9.01 -5.63
C ILE A 787 3.88 9.19 -4.24
N GLN A 788 4.96 8.47 -3.98
CA GLN A 788 5.72 8.59 -2.75
C GLN A 788 7.14 9.12 -3.02
N LYS A 789 7.56 10.08 -2.20
CA LYS A 789 8.97 10.49 -2.08
C LYS A 789 9.43 10.23 -0.66
N SER A 790 10.60 9.63 -0.49
CA SER A 790 11.10 9.22 0.82
C SER A 790 12.45 9.85 1.15
N ILE A 791 12.63 10.21 2.42
CA ILE A 791 13.87 10.73 3.01
C ILE A 791 14.29 9.75 4.12
N PRO A 792 15.52 9.18 4.08
CA PRO A 792 16.01 8.29 5.12
C PRO A 792 16.08 8.98 6.50
N LEU A 793 15.75 8.23 7.55
CA LEU A 793 15.84 8.62 8.95
C LEU A 793 16.90 7.78 9.68
N THR A 794 17.23 8.15 10.91
CA THR A 794 18.34 7.52 11.66
C THR A 794 17.85 6.31 12.45
N TYR A 795 16.76 6.41 13.20
CA TYR A 795 16.18 5.36 14.05
C TYR A 795 14.66 5.25 13.80
N THR A 796 14.01 4.31 14.49
CA THR A 796 12.55 4.13 14.37
C THR A 796 11.80 5.39 14.85
N PRO A 797 10.99 6.04 13.99
CA PRO A 797 10.26 7.25 14.35
C PRO A 797 9.14 6.96 15.37
N ARG A 798 8.80 7.96 16.19
CA ARG A 798 7.76 7.85 17.24
C ARG A 798 6.62 8.85 17.07
N LYS A 799 6.91 10.09 16.71
CA LYS A 799 5.93 11.16 16.51
C LYS A 799 6.41 12.16 15.46
N LEU A 800 5.46 12.75 14.74
CA LEU A 800 5.69 13.78 13.73
C LEU A 800 4.99 15.09 14.11
N ALA A 801 5.72 16.21 14.06
CA ALA A 801 5.16 17.54 14.27
C ALA A 801 5.59 18.50 13.14
N LYS A 802 4.69 19.40 12.75
CA LYS A 802 4.96 20.44 11.75
C LYS A 802 5.32 21.75 12.45
N HIS A 803 6.22 22.53 11.88
CA HIS A 803 6.40 23.92 12.29
C HIS A 803 5.08 24.72 12.06
N PRO A 804 4.68 25.64 12.94
CA PRO A 804 3.38 26.31 12.84
C PRO A 804 3.20 27.09 11.54
N THR A 805 4.24 27.81 11.11
CA THR A 805 4.19 28.71 9.94
C THR A 805 5.06 28.28 8.77
N GLN A 806 6.14 27.53 9.03
CA GLN A 806 7.15 27.19 8.03
C GLN A 806 6.91 25.79 7.46
N ARG A 807 7.56 25.47 6.34
CA ARG A 807 7.46 24.19 5.62
C ARG A 807 8.34 23.07 6.17
N ILE A 808 8.66 23.11 7.46
CA ILE A 808 9.59 22.19 8.13
C ILE A 808 8.83 21.21 9.05
N PHE A 809 9.33 19.98 9.12
CA PHE A 809 8.87 18.97 10.06
C PHE A 809 9.94 18.60 11.08
N TYR A 810 9.47 18.11 12.23
CA TYR A 810 10.30 17.55 13.30
C TYR A 810 9.83 16.14 13.57
N THR A 811 10.76 15.20 13.68
CA THR A 811 10.47 13.82 14.10
C THR A 811 11.37 13.44 15.27
N ILE A 812 10.79 12.71 16.24
CA ILE A 812 11.55 12.07 17.31
C ILE A 812 11.71 10.58 16.99
N GLU A 813 12.93 10.08 17.16
CA GLU A 813 13.30 8.72 16.77
C GLU A 813 13.95 8.00 17.95
N ALA A 814 13.60 6.73 18.18
CA ALA A 814 14.14 5.96 19.30
C ALA A 814 14.13 4.45 19.04
N ASP A 815 15.31 3.83 19.13
CA ASP A 815 15.52 2.39 19.03
C ASP A 815 15.87 1.77 20.40
N ASN A 816 15.14 0.73 20.75
CA ASN A 816 15.42 -0.07 21.94
C ASN A 816 16.53 -1.11 21.66
N ASN A 817 17.21 -1.54 22.71
CA ASN A 817 18.31 -2.50 22.71
C ASN A 817 19.40 -2.19 21.66
N THR A 818 19.74 -0.92 21.50
CA THR A 818 20.67 -0.44 20.48
C THR A 818 21.69 0.50 21.13
N LEU A 819 22.97 0.34 20.76
CA LEU A 819 24.04 1.16 21.35
C LEU A 819 23.95 2.60 20.83
N ALA A 820 24.12 3.60 21.69
CA ALA A 820 24.18 5.00 21.28
C ALA A 820 25.51 5.32 20.55
N PRO A 821 25.56 6.33 19.66
CA PRO A 821 26.75 6.68 18.90
C PRO A 821 28.01 6.88 19.75
N GLU A 822 27.91 7.63 20.85
CA GLU A 822 29.03 7.90 21.76
C GLU A 822 29.67 6.62 22.31
N LEU A 823 28.85 5.63 22.68
CA LEU A 823 29.34 4.36 23.20
C LEU A 823 30.00 3.51 22.11
N ARG A 824 29.52 3.61 20.86
CA ARG A 824 30.16 2.95 19.71
C ARG A 824 31.55 3.53 19.48
N GLU A 825 31.68 4.85 19.49
CA GLU A 825 32.98 5.54 19.34
C GLU A 825 33.96 5.16 20.45
N GLN A 826 33.50 5.10 21.70
CA GLN A 826 34.32 4.67 22.84
C GLN A 826 34.81 3.22 22.68
N LEU A 827 33.95 2.31 22.23
CA LEU A 827 34.32 0.91 21.99
C LEU A 827 35.31 0.75 20.85
N MET A 828 35.15 1.54 19.78
CA MET A 828 36.08 1.55 18.63
C MET A 828 37.44 2.16 18.98
N ALA A 829 37.49 3.17 19.85
CA ALA A 829 38.72 3.82 20.30
C ALA A 829 39.48 3.01 21.37
N ALA A 830 38.88 1.97 21.94
CA ALA A 830 39.51 1.17 22.97
C ALA A 830 40.73 0.40 22.41
N PRO A 831 41.92 0.48 23.05
CA PRO A 831 43.16 -0.12 22.53
C PRO A 831 43.12 -1.66 22.52
N THR A 832 42.18 -2.25 23.26
CA THR A 832 41.81 -3.67 23.20
C THR A 832 40.46 -3.79 22.51
N ALA A 833 40.36 -3.38 21.23
CA ALA A 833 39.15 -3.60 20.43
C ALA A 833 38.76 -5.07 20.56
N VAL A 834 37.67 -5.31 21.28
CA VAL A 834 37.31 -6.64 21.77
C VAL A 834 36.87 -7.43 20.55
N ASN A 835 37.82 -8.16 19.96
CA ASN A 835 37.58 -9.17 18.94
C ASN A 835 37.42 -8.66 17.48
N GLY A 836 38.19 -7.71 16.95
CA GLY A 836 38.28 -7.53 15.48
C GLY A 836 38.54 -6.12 14.96
N ASP A 837 38.26 -5.93 13.66
CA ASP A 837 38.42 -4.66 12.93
C ASP A 837 37.41 -3.60 13.41
N ALA A 838 37.81 -2.32 13.34
CA ALA A 838 37.03 -1.16 13.75
C ALA A 838 36.26 -0.51 12.58
N ARG A 839 36.22 -1.17 11.41
CA ARG A 839 35.46 -0.69 10.25
C ARG A 839 33.96 -0.64 10.56
N VAL A 840 33.37 0.53 10.40
CA VAL A 840 31.92 0.74 10.53
C VAL A 840 31.22 0.20 9.29
N LEU A 841 30.27 -0.71 9.49
CA LEU A 841 29.39 -1.23 8.45
C LEU A 841 28.15 -0.33 8.31
N PRO A 842 27.61 -0.13 7.09
CA PRO A 842 26.39 0.65 6.87
C PRO A 842 25.20 0.06 7.66
N PRO A 843 24.56 0.84 8.55
CA PRO A 843 23.51 0.31 9.43
C PRO A 843 22.19 0.02 8.70
N ASP A 844 21.97 0.60 7.53
CA ASP A 844 20.83 0.35 6.65
C ASP A 844 20.89 -1.05 5.99
N GLU A 845 22.10 -1.57 5.75
CA GLU A 845 22.34 -2.93 5.26
C GLU A 845 22.50 -3.94 6.41
N PHE A 846 23.34 -3.63 7.41
CA PHE A 846 23.76 -4.58 8.45
C PHE A 846 23.00 -4.45 9.77
N GLY A 847 22.18 -3.41 9.94
CA GLY A 847 21.56 -3.05 11.21
C GLY A 847 22.52 -2.36 12.17
N TYR A 848 21.97 -1.61 13.14
CA TYR A 848 22.78 -1.05 14.22
C TYR A 848 23.26 -2.12 15.20
N PRO A 849 24.47 -1.95 15.79
CA PRO A 849 24.96 -2.77 16.89
C PRO A 849 23.99 -2.78 18.08
N ARG A 850 23.65 -3.98 18.56
CA ARG A 850 22.69 -4.19 19.65
C ARG A 850 23.35 -4.06 21.02
N GLY A 851 22.57 -3.63 22.01
CA GLY A 851 23.00 -3.55 23.40
C GLY A 851 21.82 -3.69 24.36
N ASN A 852 21.79 -4.76 25.15
CA ASN A 852 20.67 -5.05 26.04
C ASN A 852 20.43 -3.92 27.06
N GLY A 853 19.18 -3.43 27.12
CA GLY A 853 18.79 -2.34 28.02
C GLY A 853 19.34 -0.96 27.63
N ARG A 854 19.93 -0.83 26.43
CA ARG A 854 20.42 0.43 25.88
C ARG A 854 19.44 1.02 24.86
N TRP A 855 19.38 2.34 24.80
CA TRP A 855 18.58 3.11 23.87
C TRP A 855 19.49 4.02 23.05
N ALA A 856 19.12 4.19 21.78
CA ALA A 856 19.64 5.21 20.90
C ALA A 856 18.47 6.05 20.40
N SER A 857 18.54 7.36 20.54
CA SER A 857 17.43 8.26 20.22
C SER A 857 17.96 9.59 19.71
N CYS A 858 17.21 10.23 18.80
CA CYS A 858 17.55 11.54 18.27
C CYS A 858 16.30 12.34 17.90
N ILE A 859 16.50 13.64 17.66
CA ILE A 859 15.52 14.55 17.05
C ILE A 859 16.05 14.88 15.65
N SER A 860 15.22 14.72 14.63
CA SER A 860 15.55 15.08 13.24
C SER A 860 14.65 16.22 12.76
N VAL A 861 15.28 17.25 12.20
CA VAL A 861 14.62 18.35 11.50
C VAL A 861 14.60 18.00 10.01
N VAL A 862 13.41 17.94 9.42
CA VAL A 862 13.21 17.47 8.04
C VAL A 862 12.67 18.60 7.18
N ASP A 863 13.39 18.95 6.12
CA ASP A 863 12.91 19.80 5.04
C ASP A 863 12.43 18.93 3.87
N PRO A 864 11.11 18.78 3.66
CA PRO A 864 10.56 17.86 2.67
C PRO A 864 10.60 18.41 1.24
N LEU A 865 10.90 19.70 1.05
CA LEU A 865 10.88 20.35 -0.26
C LEU A 865 12.26 20.90 -0.66
N GLY A 866 13.12 21.21 0.30
CA GLY A 866 14.38 21.91 0.06
C GLY A 866 14.14 23.36 -0.41
N ASP A 867 15.21 24.02 -0.87
CA ASP A 867 15.17 25.41 -1.38
C ASP A 867 15.41 25.53 -2.89
N GLY A 868 15.36 24.43 -3.64
CA GLY A 868 15.67 24.40 -5.08
C GLY A 868 17.12 23.99 -5.34
N GLU A 869 17.84 24.71 -6.22
CA GLU A 869 19.20 24.35 -6.69
C GLU A 869 20.28 24.29 -5.58
N GLU A 870 20.05 24.90 -4.41
CA GLU A 870 21.06 25.01 -3.34
C GLU A 870 20.93 23.95 -2.22
N LEU A 871 19.74 23.40 -1.98
CA LEU A 871 19.50 22.40 -0.92
C LEU A 871 18.46 21.38 -1.35
N GLU A 872 18.89 20.11 -1.41
CA GLU A 872 18.02 18.98 -1.68
C GLU A 872 17.12 18.66 -0.46
N PRO A 873 15.91 18.10 -0.68
CA PRO A 873 15.06 17.60 0.40
C PRO A 873 15.80 16.59 1.29
N GLY A 874 15.74 16.77 2.61
CA GLY A 874 16.53 15.94 3.51
C GLY A 874 16.37 16.28 4.99
N VAL A 875 17.18 15.61 5.81
CA VAL A 875 17.34 15.93 7.23
C VAL A 875 18.37 17.06 7.35
N VAL A 876 17.93 18.24 7.78
CA VAL A 876 18.78 19.44 7.86
C VAL A 876 19.58 19.52 9.17
N GLN A 877 19.04 18.98 10.26
CA GLN A 877 19.72 18.91 11.55
C GLN A 877 19.34 17.62 12.29
N ARG A 878 20.32 16.98 12.93
CA ARG A 878 20.12 15.86 13.85
C ARG A 878 20.68 16.21 15.22
N ILE A 879 19.89 15.96 16.26
CA ILE A 879 20.29 16.13 17.67
C ILE A 879 20.22 14.77 18.35
N ASP A 880 21.38 14.17 18.60
CA ASP A 880 21.48 12.88 19.29
C ASP A 880 21.23 13.04 20.79
N LEU A 881 20.43 12.15 21.38
CA LEU A 881 20.19 12.08 22.83
C LEU A 881 21.20 11.14 23.49
N ASP A 882 21.71 11.56 24.64
CA ASP A 882 22.76 10.85 25.38
C ASP A 882 22.19 10.11 26.62
N ASN A 883 23.09 9.53 27.42
CA ASN A 883 22.78 9.00 28.76
C ASN A 883 21.62 7.99 28.84
N ASN A 884 21.45 7.17 27.80
CA ASN A 884 20.40 6.16 27.71
C ASN A 884 18.97 6.74 27.76
N GLU A 885 18.79 7.94 27.21
CA GLU A 885 17.49 8.58 27.05
C GLU A 885 16.81 8.22 25.72
N ALA A 886 15.49 8.07 25.78
CA ALA A 886 14.65 7.80 24.63
C ALA A 886 13.51 8.82 24.55
N ALA A 887 13.35 9.47 23.41
CA ALA A 887 12.21 10.34 23.13
C ALA A 887 10.93 9.53 22.91
N LEU A 888 9.84 9.97 23.54
CA LEU A 888 8.53 9.28 23.53
C LEU A 888 7.40 10.16 23.01
N SER A 889 7.44 11.46 23.30
CA SER A 889 6.38 12.40 22.98
C SER A 889 6.95 13.74 22.54
N MET A 890 6.19 14.46 21.71
CA MET A 890 6.61 15.74 21.16
C MET A 890 5.39 16.61 20.87
N ALA A 891 5.52 17.91 21.09
CA ALA A 891 4.53 18.90 20.70
C ALA A 891 5.20 20.24 20.38
N VAL A 892 4.62 21.00 19.45
CA VAL A 892 4.95 22.41 19.26
C VAL A 892 3.98 23.24 20.08
N VAL A 893 4.50 24.08 20.98
CA VAL A 893 3.71 24.83 21.96
C VAL A 893 4.05 26.31 21.92
N SER A 894 3.02 27.14 21.71
CA SER A 894 3.12 28.58 21.89
C SER A 894 2.88 28.97 23.34
N PHE A 895 3.82 29.72 23.94
CA PHE A 895 3.71 30.18 25.32
C PHE A 895 3.29 31.64 25.39
N ALA A 896 2.18 31.91 26.09
CA ALA A 896 1.71 33.28 26.33
C ALA A 896 2.69 34.11 27.19
N SER A 897 3.52 33.43 28.00
CA SER A 897 4.57 34.06 28.80
C SER A 897 5.77 34.56 27.97
N GLN A 898 5.87 34.16 26.69
CA GLN A 898 6.90 34.60 25.73
C GLN A 898 6.26 35.25 24.50
N ASP A 899 5.25 36.11 24.71
CA ASP A 899 4.56 36.84 23.63
C ASP A 899 3.99 35.94 22.51
N GLY A 900 3.71 34.67 22.81
CA GLY A 900 3.16 33.70 21.86
C GLY A 900 4.20 32.95 21.03
N GLU A 901 5.50 33.15 21.28
CA GLU A 901 6.59 32.39 20.64
C GLU A 901 6.35 30.87 20.79
N SER A 902 6.54 30.14 19.68
CA SER A 902 6.41 28.69 19.63
C SER A 902 7.74 28.01 19.93
N PHE A 903 7.68 26.94 20.72
CA PHE A 903 8.83 26.11 21.08
C PHE A 903 8.54 24.65 20.76
N LEU A 904 9.60 23.88 20.48
CA LEU A 904 9.52 22.43 20.41
C LEU A 904 9.72 21.85 21.81
N VAL A 905 8.75 21.07 22.27
CA VAL A 905 8.81 20.40 23.57
C VAL A 905 8.89 18.89 23.33
N VAL A 906 9.89 18.24 23.90
CA VAL A 906 10.16 16.81 23.74
C VAL A 906 10.18 16.10 25.09
N GLY A 907 9.39 15.05 25.22
CA GLY A 907 9.34 14.20 26.40
C GLY A 907 10.24 12.97 26.28
N THR A 908 11.14 12.75 27.23
CA THR A 908 12.08 11.62 27.23
C THR A 908 11.98 10.77 28.49
N GLY A 909 12.37 9.49 28.39
CA GLY A 909 12.54 8.58 29.50
C GLY A 909 13.94 7.96 29.53
N LYS A 910 14.45 7.66 30.72
CA LYS A 910 15.80 7.13 30.92
C LYS A 910 15.78 5.70 31.47
N ASP A 911 16.69 4.85 30.97
CA ASP A 911 16.85 3.43 31.34
C ASP A 911 15.53 2.65 31.25
N MET A 912 14.80 2.88 30.16
CA MET A 912 13.47 2.31 30.00
C MET A 912 13.53 0.81 29.70
N VAL A 913 12.75 0.03 30.44
CA VAL A 913 12.42 -1.36 30.16
C VAL A 913 10.93 -1.43 29.85
N VAL A 914 10.58 -2.01 28.70
CA VAL A 914 9.19 -2.01 28.21
C VAL A 914 8.32 -3.00 29.00
N ASN A 915 8.82 -4.22 29.26
CA ASN A 915 8.07 -5.25 29.97
C ASN A 915 8.97 -6.06 30.94
N PRO A 916 8.69 -6.05 32.27
CA PRO A 916 7.74 -5.18 32.94
C PRO A 916 8.18 -3.71 32.84
N ARG A 917 7.21 -2.78 32.72
CA ARG A 917 7.50 -1.34 32.58
C ARG A 917 8.33 -0.84 33.77
N ARG A 918 9.59 -0.46 33.51
CA ARG A 918 10.52 0.13 34.49
C ARG A 918 11.30 1.26 33.84
N PHE A 919 11.76 2.22 34.63
CA PHE A 919 12.54 3.37 34.20
C PHE A 919 13.21 4.00 35.41
N THR A 920 14.27 4.78 35.19
CA THR A 920 14.94 5.53 36.26
C THR A 920 14.23 6.86 36.52
N GLU A 921 14.00 7.63 35.46
CA GLU A 921 13.44 9.00 35.53
C GLU A 921 12.93 9.44 34.15
N GLY A 922 12.18 10.54 34.09
CA GLY A 922 11.75 11.18 32.84
C GLY A 922 12.20 12.64 32.76
N TYR A 923 12.21 13.19 31.55
CA TYR A 923 12.52 14.61 31.32
C TYR A 923 11.60 15.24 30.29
N ILE A 924 11.50 16.57 30.36
CA ILE A 924 10.90 17.42 29.33
C ILE A 924 11.96 18.40 28.87
N HIS A 925 12.36 18.27 27.61
CA HIS A 925 13.29 19.15 26.92
C HIS A 925 12.51 20.25 26.18
N VAL A 926 13.06 21.46 26.18
CA VAL A 926 12.50 22.61 25.46
C VAL A 926 13.55 23.15 24.52
N TYR A 927 13.18 23.29 23.25
CA TYR A 927 14.00 23.87 22.18
C TYR A 927 13.31 25.08 21.57
N ARG A 928 14.09 26.09 21.24
CA ARG A 928 13.66 27.27 20.48
C ARG A 928 13.95 27.05 19.00
N PHE A 929 13.07 27.54 18.14
CA PHE A 929 13.30 27.56 16.69
C PHE A 929 14.24 28.69 16.32
N SER A 930 15.30 28.38 15.57
CA SER A 930 16.23 29.33 14.97
C SER A 930 16.26 29.09 13.45
N GLU A 931 16.82 30.04 12.69
CA GLU A 931 16.90 29.98 11.21
C GLU A 931 15.59 29.51 10.53
N ASP A 932 14.47 30.18 10.81
CA ASP A 932 13.14 29.82 10.28
C ASP A 932 12.72 28.36 10.56
N GLY A 933 13.20 27.79 11.67
CA GLY A 933 12.89 26.43 12.11
C GLY A 933 13.80 25.35 11.55
N ARG A 934 14.84 25.69 10.77
CA ARG A 934 15.84 24.74 10.29
C ARG A 934 16.80 24.29 11.38
N GLU A 935 17.00 25.12 12.40
CA GLU A 935 17.83 24.79 13.56
C GLU A 935 17.03 24.85 14.85
N LEU A 936 17.34 23.94 15.78
CA LEU A 936 16.80 23.87 17.12
C LEU A 936 17.87 24.25 18.16
N GLU A 937 17.61 25.31 18.90
CA GLU A 937 18.46 25.76 20.00
C GLU A 937 17.94 25.17 21.33
N PHE A 938 18.79 24.42 22.04
CA PHE A 938 18.43 23.86 23.35
C PHE A 938 18.31 24.95 24.42
N ILE A 939 17.17 24.99 25.13
CA ILE A 939 16.92 25.98 26.19
C ILE A 939 17.18 25.37 27.58
N HIS A 940 16.41 24.35 27.96
CA HIS A 940 16.59 23.64 29.22
C HIS A 940 15.90 22.27 29.22
N LYS A 941 16.25 21.48 30.23
CA LYS A 941 15.72 20.13 30.48
C LYS A 941 15.15 20.06 31.90
N THR A 942 13.87 19.76 32.01
CA THR A 942 13.15 19.68 33.30
C THR A 942 12.95 18.22 33.69
N LYS A 943 13.42 17.82 34.87
CA LYS A 943 13.24 16.46 35.41
C LYS A 943 11.82 16.23 35.90
N VAL A 944 11.26 15.06 35.61
CA VAL A 944 9.95 14.59 36.05
C VAL A 944 10.01 13.15 36.58
N GLU A 945 8.97 12.74 37.30
CA GLU A 945 8.93 11.50 38.07
C GLU A 945 8.78 10.25 37.19
N GLU A 946 8.02 10.36 36.10
CA GLU A 946 7.85 9.30 35.09
C GLU A 946 8.07 9.86 33.68
N PRO A 947 8.40 9.03 32.68
CA PRO A 947 8.48 9.46 31.29
C PRO A 947 7.16 10.09 30.81
N PRO A 948 7.16 11.33 30.31
CA PRO A 948 5.99 11.98 29.75
C PRO A 948 5.64 11.37 28.38
N THR A 949 4.47 10.75 28.29
CA THR A 949 4.00 9.99 27.14
C THR A 949 3.07 10.79 26.22
N ALA A 950 2.54 11.92 26.69
CA ALA A 950 1.71 12.81 25.90
C ALA A 950 1.98 14.28 26.26
N LEU A 951 2.04 15.14 25.24
CA LEU A 951 2.24 16.58 25.35
C LEU A 951 1.21 17.29 24.47
N LEU A 952 0.67 18.40 24.94
CA LEU A 952 -0.39 19.15 24.26
C LEU A 952 -0.27 20.66 24.55
N PRO A 953 -0.33 21.55 23.54
CA PRO A 953 -0.53 22.97 23.75
C PRO A 953 -1.94 23.26 24.28
N PHE A 954 -2.05 24.06 25.35
CA PHE A 954 -3.33 24.40 25.97
C PHE A 954 -3.30 25.82 26.53
N GLN A 955 -4.12 26.72 25.96
CA GLN A 955 -4.32 28.10 26.44
C GLN A 955 -2.99 28.84 26.72
N GLY A 956 -2.08 28.84 25.73
CA GLY A 956 -0.77 29.51 25.83
C GLY A 956 0.21 28.86 26.82
N ARG A 957 -0.03 27.60 27.20
CA ARG A 957 0.75 26.81 28.16
C ARG A 957 0.91 25.37 27.64
N LEU A 958 1.71 24.57 28.34
CA LEU A 958 1.89 23.14 28.05
C LEU A 958 1.04 22.30 29.00
N VAL A 959 0.35 21.29 28.47
CA VAL A 959 -0.21 20.18 29.25
C VAL A 959 0.63 18.93 28.99
N ALA A 960 1.05 18.25 30.05
CA ALA A 960 1.80 17.00 29.98
C ALA A 960 1.06 15.88 30.72
N GLY A 961 1.02 14.70 30.09
CA GLY A 961 0.59 13.45 30.72
C GLY A 961 1.80 12.68 31.24
N ILE A 962 1.89 12.55 32.57
CA ILE A 962 3.02 11.90 33.27
C ILE A 962 2.44 10.77 34.13
N GLY A 963 2.58 9.52 33.67
CA GLY A 963 1.92 8.39 34.33
C GLY A 963 0.40 8.58 34.32
N ARG A 964 -0.21 8.67 35.51
CA ARG A 964 -1.65 8.94 35.72
C ARG A 964 -2.00 10.43 35.86
N MET A 965 -0.98 11.27 35.96
CA MET A 965 -1.11 12.69 36.30
C MET A 965 -1.20 13.54 35.04
N LEU A 966 -2.22 14.40 34.98
CA LEU A 966 -2.32 15.48 34.01
C LEU A 966 -1.79 16.77 34.65
N ARG A 967 -0.81 17.41 34.03
CA ARG A 967 -0.09 18.56 34.63
C ARG A 967 0.02 19.71 33.65
N ILE A 968 -0.34 20.92 34.10
CA ILE A 968 -0.16 22.16 33.32
C ILE A 968 1.17 22.80 33.73
N TYR A 969 1.97 23.15 32.73
CA TYR A 969 3.26 23.84 32.84
C TYR A 969 3.25 25.16 32.10
N ASP A 970 4.05 26.09 32.59
CA ASP A 970 4.40 27.34 31.91
C ASP A 970 5.92 27.43 31.76
N LEU A 971 6.38 28.22 30.80
CA LEU A 971 7.79 28.33 30.47
C LEU A 971 8.52 29.22 31.49
N GLY A 972 9.53 28.66 32.15
CA GLY A 972 10.43 29.37 33.05
C GLY A 972 11.84 29.46 32.48
N LEU A 973 12.68 30.31 33.06
CA LEU A 973 14.06 30.56 32.58
C LEU A 973 14.99 29.34 32.68
N ARG A 974 14.78 28.45 33.66
CA ARG A 974 15.64 27.28 33.93
C ARG A 974 14.93 25.93 33.88
N GLN A 975 13.61 25.95 33.99
CA GLN A 975 12.76 24.76 34.05
C GLN A 975 11.31 25.16 33.78
N LEU A 976 10.49 24.18 33.40
CA LEU A 976 9.05 24.32 33.30
C LEU A 976 8.42 24.41 34.69
N LEU A 977 7.54 25.39 34.88
CA LEU A 977 6.91 25.68 36.17
C LEU A 977 5.51 25.10 36.23
N ARG A 978 5.29 24.13 37.12
CA ARG A 978 3.96 23.53 37.33
C ARG A 978 2.97 24.56 37.83
N LYS A 979 1.83 24.68 37.14
CA LYS A 979 0.71 25.57 37.50
C LYS A 979 -0.48 24.82 38.08
N ALA A 980 -0.83 23.65 37.53
CA ALA A 980 -1.92 22.81 38.03
C ALA A 980 -1.59 21.34 37.81
N GLN A 981 -2.22 20.46 38.58
CA GLN A 981 -2.17 19.01 38.36
C GLN A 981 -3.40 18.30 38.91
N ALA A 982 -3.76 17.17 38.32
CA ALA A 982 -4.73 16.22 38.86
C ALA A 982 -4.40 14.79 38.41
N GLU A 983 -4.76 13.80 39.21
CA GLU A 983 -4.84 12.40 38.78
C GLU A 983 -6.13 12.21 38.01
N VAL A 984 -6.05 11.80 36.75
CA VAL A 984 -7.22 11.72 35.86
C VAL A 984 -7.34 10.38 35.14
N ALA A 985 -6.22 9.67 34.94
CA ALA A 985 -6.21 8.40 34.22
C ALA A 985 -6.05 7.22 35.18
N PRO A 986 -6.77 6.11 34.99
CA PRO A 986 -6.65 4.93 35.85
C PRO A 986 -5.26 4.27 35.83
N GLN A 987 -4.53 4.32 34.71
CA GLN A 987 -3.27 3.59 34.57
C GLN A 987 -2.13 4.39 33.96
N LEU A 988 -2.29 4.90 32.73
CA LEU A 988 -1.24 5.63 32.01
C LEU A 988 -1.86 6.46 30.89
N ILE A 989 -1.58 7.76 30.89
CA ILE A 989 -1.97 8.67 29.81
C ILE A 989 -1.15 8.37 28.56
N VAL A 990 -1.78 8.21 27.40
CA VAL A 990 -1.09 7.93 26.12
C VAL A 990 -1.45 8.92 25.01
N SER A 991 -2.52 9.69 25.18
CA SER A 991 -2.91 10.73 24.22
C SER A 991 -3.66 11.86 24.92
N LEU A 992 -3.55 13.07 24.37
CA LEU A 992 -4.21 14.27 24.86
C LEU A 992 -4.74 15.10 23.69
N ASN A 993 -5.96 15.61 23.82
CA ASN A 993 -6.56 16.58 22.90
C ASN A 993 -7.30 17.66 23.69
N THR A 994 -7.56 18.81 23.07
CA THR A 994 -8.30 19.89 23.73
C THR A 994 -9.08 20.75 22.74
N GLN A 995 -10.22 21.25 23.20
CA GLN A 995 -10.97 22.34 22.59
C GLN A 995 -11.55 23.20 23.71
N GLY A 996 -11.35 24.52 23.65
CA GLY A 996 -11.81 25.43 24.70
C GLY A 996 -11.17 25.14 26.07
N SER A 997 -12.02 24.85 27.07
CA SER A 997 -11.60 24.49 28.44
C SER A 997 -11.64 23.00 28.72
N ARG A 998 -11.97 22.18 27.71
CA ARG A 998 -12.07 20.73 27.84
C ARG A 998 -10.80 20.05 27.36
N ILE A 999 -10.31 19.10 28.14
CA ILE A 999 -9.15 18.27 27.83
C ILE A 999 -9.63 16.82 27.78
N ILE A 1000 -9.34 16.15 26.67
CA ILE A 1000 -9.63 14.74 26.46
C ILE A 1000 -8.36 13.94 26.73
N VAL A 1001 -8.47 12.97 27.62
CA VAL A 1001 -7.36 12.12 28.06
C VAL A 1001 -7.62 10.70 27.59
N GLY A 1002 -6.71 10.14 26.80
CA GLY A 1002 -6.74 8.71 26.49
C GLY A 1002 -5.84 7.93 27.44
N ASP A 1003 -6.42 6.94 28.13
CA ASP A 1003 -5.69 5.96 28.93
C ASP A 1003 -5.23 4.77 28.07
N VAL A 1004 -4.11 4.16 28.45
CA VAL A 1004 -3.51 3.01 27.76
C VAL A 1004 -4.43 1.78 27.70
N GLN A 1005 -5.41 1.65 28.61
CA GLN A 1005 -6.26 0.48 28.73
C GLN A 1005 -7.76 0.82 28.92
N HIS A 1006 -8.09 1.94 29.56
CA HIS A 1006 -9.45 2.26 30.01
C HIS A 1006 -10.20 3.28 29.12
N GLY A 1007 -9.74 3.48 27.89
CA GLY A 1007 -10.41 4.37 26.93
C GLY A 1007 -10.26 5.86 27.25
N LEU A 1008 -11.33 6.64 27.07
CA LEU A 1008 -11.31 8.10 27.23
C LEU A 1008 -11.84 8.59 28.57
N ILE A 1009 -11.23 9.68 29.04
CA ILE A 1009 -11.67 10.46 30.19
C ILE A 1009 -11.75 11.94 29.76
N TYR A 1010 -12.89 12.57 29.98
CA TYR A 1010 -13.14 13.98 29.68
C TYR A 1010 -12.88 14.79 30.96
N VAL A 1011 -12.02 15.79 30.85
CA VAL A 1011 -11.56 16.64 31.95
C VAL A 1011 -11.93 18.08 31.67
N ALA A 1012 -12.59 18.75 32.61
CA ALA A 1012 -12.87 20.17 32.55
C ALA A 1012 -11.76 20.95 33.28
N TYR A 1013 -11.21 21.97 32.63
CA TYR A 1013 -10.33 22.94 33.26
C TYR A 1013 -11.12 24.16 33.74
N LYS A 1014 -11.03 24.44 35.04
CA LYS A 1014 -11.67 25.60 35.67
C LYS A 1014 -10.61 26.66 35.92
N SER A 1015 -10.63 27.73 35.12
CA SER A 1015 -9.60 28.78 35.13
C SER A 1015 -9.58 29.59 36.42
N GLU A 1016 -10.75 29.87 37.02
CA GLU A 1016 -10.87 30.66 38.25
C GLU A 1016 -10.21 29.98 39.46
N THR A 1017 -10.37 28.66 39.58
CA THR A 1017 -9.77 27.86 40.67
C THR A 1017 -8.50 27.12 40.26
N ASN A 1018 -8.13 27.19 38.98
CA ASN A 1018 -7.00 26.49 38.36
C ASN A 1018 -7.01 24.98 38.64
N ARG A 1019 -8.20 24.36 38.55
CA ARG A 1019 -8.43 22.93 38.81
C ARG A 1019 -8.74 22.15 37.53
N LEU A 1020 -8.33 20.89 37.53
CA LEU A 1020 -8.63 19.90 36.51
C LEU A 1020 -9.59 18.88 37.12
N ILE A 1021 -10.78 18.71 36.54
CA ILE A 1021 -11.84 17.87 37.10
C ILE A 1021 -12.31 16.85 36.04
N PRO A 1022 -12.06 15.54 36.22
CA PRO A 1022 -12.63 14.51 35.35
C PRO A 1022 -14.14 14.39 35.62
N PHE A 1023 -14.97 14.39 34.57
CA PHE A 1023 -16.43 14.43 34.71
C PHE A 1023 -17.20 13.41 33.87
N ALA A 1024 -16.56 12.81 32.86
CA ALA A 1024 -17.12 11.71 32.08
C ALA A 1024 -16.03 10.73 31.66
N ASP A 1025 -16.33 9.44 31.63
CA ASP A 1025 -15.41 8.36 31.24
C ASP A 1025 -16.09 7.27 30.39
N ASP A 1026 -15.28 6.46 29.71
CA ASP A 1026 -15.76 5.38 28.83
C ASP A 1026 -16.46 4.24 29.61
N THR A 1027 -17.24 3.44 28.90
CA THR A 1027 -17.99 2.29 29.44
C THR A 1027 -17.22 0.98 29.36
N ILE A 1028 -16.29 0.85 28.41
CA ILE A 1028 -15.51 -0.38 28.20
C ILE A 1028 -14.01 -0.07 28.18
N ALA A 1029 -13.18 -1.09 28.40
CA ALA A 1029 -11.74 -0.98 28.26
C ALA A 1029 -11.34 -0.88 26.79
N ARG A 1030 -10.60 0.18 26.43
CA ARG A 1030 -10.02 0.39 25.11
C ARG A 1030 -8.55 0.69 25.26
N TRP A 1031 -7.74 -0.06 24.52
CA TRP A 1031 -6.28 0.07 24.58
C TRP A 1031 -5.80 1.17 23.64
N THR A 1032 -6.06 2.42 24.03
CA THR A 1032 -5.96 3.60 23.17
C THR A 1032 -4.58 3.73 22.54
N THR A 1033 -4.53 3.95 21.23
CA THR A 1033 -3.29 4.22 20.47
C THR A 1033 -3.21 5.66 20.01
N CYS A 1034 -4.29 6.17 19.43
CA CYS A 1034 -4.41 7.55 18.96
C CYS A 1034 -5.83 8.08 19.12
N THR A 1035 -5.97 9.40 19.22
CA THR A 1035 -7.26 10.08 19.41
C THR A 1035 -7.25 11.44 18.70
N THR A 1036 -8.41 11.89 18.25
CA THR A 1036 -8.64 13.25 17.72
C THR A 1036 -10.04 13.70 18.09
N MET A 1037 -10.19 14.97 18.47
CA MET A 1037 -11.51 15.57 18.62
C MET A 1037 -12.12 15.82 17.25
N VAL A 1038 -13.38 15.43 17.05
CA VAL A 1038 -14.12 15.71 15.80
C VAL A 1038 -14.97 16.96 15.93
N ASP A 1039 -15.50 17.16 17.14
CA ASP A 1039 -16.16 18.36 17.64
C ASP A 1039 -15.90 18.48 19.16
N TYR A 1040 -16.60 19.40 19.83
CA TYR A 1040 -16.41 19.68 21.25
C TYR A 1040 -16.86 18.55 22.20
N ASP A 1041 -17.86 17.75 21.79
CA ASP A 1041 -18.46 16.70 22.59
C ASP A 1041 -18.05 15.29 22.14
N SER A 1042 -17.51 15.16 20.93
CA SER A 1042 -17.25 13.90 20.26
C SER A 1042 -15.76 13.74 19.98
N THR A 1043 -15.22 12.59 20.36
CA THR A 1043 -13.82 12.23 20.11
C THR A 1043 -13.77 10.91 19.36
N ALA A 1044 -13.03 10.91 18.25
CA ALA A 1044 -12.66 9.69 17.54
C ALA A 1044 -11.36 9.14 18.12
N GLY A 1045 -11.26 7.83 18.21
CA GLY A 1045 -10.05 7.17 18.67
C GLY A 1045 -9.92 5.76 18.13
N ALA A 1046 -8.75 5.20 18.41
CA ALA A 1046 -8.37 3.88 17.99
C ALA A 1046 -7.74 3.07 19.12
N ASP A 1047 -7.67 1.77 18.96
CA ASP A 1047 -6.98 0.89 19.90
C ASP A 1047 -6.03 -0.11 19.25
N LYS A 1048 -5.15 -0.69 20.09
CA LYS A 1048 -4.11 -1.64 19.69
C LYS A 1048 -4.63 -2.92 19.04
N PHE A 1049 -5.93 -3.20 19.16
CA PHE A 1049 -6.56 -4.39 18.63
C PHE A 1049 -7.15 -4.15 17.24
N GLY A 1050 -6.97 -2.96 16.64
CA GLY A 1050 -7.42 -2.69 15.27
C GLY A 1050 -8.86 -2.21 15.17
N ASN A 1051 -9.33 -1.44 16.16
CA ASN A 1051 -10.66 -0.84 16.15
C ASN A 1051 -10.59 0.68 16.00
N LEU A 1052 -11.56 1.24 15.28
CA LEU A 1052 -11.89 2.65 15.26
C LEU A 1052 -13.25 2.88 15.92
N TRP A 1053 -13.34 3.95 16.70
CA TRP A 1053 -14.56 4.27 17.43
C TRP A 1053 -14.73 5.78 17.60
N ILE A 1054 -15.97 6.20 17.81
CA ILE A 1054 -16.32 7.59 18.15
C ILE A 1054 -17.18 7.57 19.42
N LEU A 1055 -16.72 8.28 20.44
CA LEU A 1055 -17.43 8.47 21.70
C LEU A 1055 -17.92 9.91 21.81
N ARG A 1056 -19.11 10.10 22.37
CA ARG A 1056 -19.70 11.41 22.59
C ARG A 1056 -20.13 11.60 24.04
N CYS A 1057 -19.81 12.77 24.60
CA CYS A 1057 -20.30 13.19 25.90
C CYS A 1057 -21.81 13.42 25.84
N PRO A 1058 -22.61 12.88 26.78
CA PRO A 1058 -24.02 13.24 26.90
C PRO A 1058 -24.20 14.74 27.07
N GLU A 1059 -25.20 15.31 26.40
CA GLU A 1059 -25.43 16.76 26.33
C GLU A 1059 -25.59 17.40 27.71
N LYS A 1060 -26.37 16.77 28.60
CA LYS A 1060 -26.55 17.23 29.99
C LYS A 1060 -25.23 17.32 30.76
N ALA A 1061 -24.41 16.28 30.69
CA ALA A 1061 -23.12 16.24 31.37
C ALA A 1061 -22.13 17.27 30.78
N SER A 1062 -22.20 17.49 29.46
CA SER A 1062 -21.41 18.51 28.77
C SER A 1062 -21.75 19.91 29.28
N GLN A 1063 -23.04 20.27 29.34
CA GLN A 1063 -23.50 21.57 29.82
C GLN A 1063 -23.11 21.81 31.29
N GLU A 1064 -23.38 20.86 32.18
CA GLU A 1064 -23.02 20.94 33.61
C GLU A 1064 -21.50 21.12 33.83
N SER A 1065 -20.68 20.49 32.98
CA SER A 1065 -19.22 20.58 33.07
C SER A 1065 -18.68 21.99 32.80
N ASP A 1066 -19.38 22.77 31.97
CA ASP A 1066 -18.94 24.09 31.52
C ASP A 1066 -19.53 25.23 32.35
N GLU A 1067 -20.58 24.96 33.14
CA GLU A 1067 -21.22 25.95 34.01
C GLU A 1067 -20.23 26.60 34.99
N PRO A 1068 -20.22 27.95 35.12
CA PRO A 1068 -19.44 28.65 36.14
C PRO A 1068 -19.85 28.22 37.55
N GLY A 1069 -18.88 27.91 38.41
CA GLY A 1069 -19.13 27.47 39.79
C GLY A 1069 -19.57 26.00 39.95
N SER A 1070 -19.65 25.19 38.87
CA SER A 1070 -20.04 23.78 38.94
C SER A 1070 -19.00 22.84 39.60
N GLU A 1071 -17.85 23.38 40.01
CA GLU A 1071 -16.73 22.65 40.61
C GLU A 1071 -17.14 21.79 41.81
N VAL A 1072 -17.91 22.37 42.73
CA VAL A 1072 -18.37 21.67 43.95
C VAL A 1072 -19.30 20.53 43.56
N HIS A 1073 -20.18 20.75 42.58
CA HIS A 1073 -21.09 19.72 42.10
C HIS A 1073 -20.32 18.57 41.46
N LEU A 1074 -19.41 18.85 40.52
CA LEU A 1074 -18.62 17.84 39.80
C LEU A 1074 -17.73 17.01 40.73
N VAL A 1075 -17.13 17.62 41.75
CA VAL A 1075 -16.26 16.92 42.71
C VAL A 1075 -17.06 16.03 43.68
N HIS A 1076 -18.29 16.41 44.03
CA HIS A 1076 -19.14 15.65 44.95
C HIS A 1076 -20.14 14.71 44.25
N SER A 1077 -20.15 14.69 42.92
CA SER A 1077 -20.95 13.75 42.15
C SER A 1077 -20.61 12.31 42.51
N ARG A 1078 -21.63 11.47 42.62
CA ARG A 1078 -21.45 10.07 43.02
C ARG A 1078 -20.80 9.26 41.90
N ASP A 1079 -19.71 8.58 42.22
CA ASP A 1079 -19.07 7.63 41.31
C ASP A 1079 -20.07 6.58 40.81
N TYR A 1080 -20.04 6.32 39.50
CA TYR A 1080 -20.79 5.25 38.86
C TYR A 1080 -19.79 4.23 38.31
N LEU A 1081 -20.03 2.92 38.43
CA LEU A 1081 -19.16 1.84 37.93
C LEU A 1081 -17.64 2.00 38.22
N HIS A 1082 -17.27 2.45 39.43
CA HIS A 1082 -15.87 2.67 39.84
C HIS A 1082 -15.10 3.65 38.95
N GLY A 1083 -15.78 4.61 38.33
CA GLY A 1083 -15.18 5.70 37.56
C GLY A 1083 -15.94 7.01 37.80
N THR A 1084 -16.06 7.85 36.77
CA THR A 1084 -16.73 9.16 36.92
C THR A 1084 -18.26 9.02 37.03
N SER A 1085 -18.94 10.14 37.31
CA SER A 1085 -20.40 10.18 37.45
C SER A 1085 -21.15 9.99 36.13
N ASN A 1086 -20.54 10.32 34.99
CA ASN A 1086 -21.16 10.26 33.67
C ASN A 1086 -20.41 9.32 32.75
N ARG A 1087 -21.13 8.69 31.81
CA ARG A 1087 -20.55 7.77 30.84
C ARG A 1087 -20.66 8.30 29.42
N LEU A 1088 -19.60 8.11 28.66
CA LEU A 1088 -19.57 8.45 27.24
C LEU A 1088 -20.46 7.49 26.44
N ALA A 1089 -21.16 8.03 25.46
CA ALA A 1089 -22.01 7.26 24.56
C ALA A 1089 -21.25 6.87 23.29
N LEU A 1090 -21.30 5.59 22.91
CA LEU A 1090 -20.69 5.10 21.68
C LEU A 1090 -21.52 5.52 20.45
N MET A 1091 -20.95 6.35 19.58
CA MET A 1091 -21.58 6.83 18.34
C MET A 1091 -21.29 5.90 17.16
N ALA A 1092 -20.02 5.56 16.95
CA ALA A 1092 -19.57 4.69 15.87
C ALA A 1092 -18.53 3.68 16.34
N HIS A 1093 -18.50 2.50 15.72
CA HIS A 1093 -17.49 1.47 15.94
C HIS A 1093 -17.31 0.60 14.70
N VAL A 1094 -16.05 0.36 14.30
CA VAL A 1094 -15.70 -0.54 13.20
C VAL A 1094 -14.32 -1.18 13.44
N TYR A 1095 -14.19 -2.45 13.06
CA TYR A 1095 -12.91 -3.17 13.04
C TYR A 1095 -12.20 -3.01 11.70
N THR A 1096 -10.96 -2.52 11.73
CA THR A 1096 -10.12 -2.26 10.54
C THR A 1096 -9.11 -3.37 10.29
N GLN A 1097 -8.92 -4.31 11.22
CA GLN A 1097 -7.86 -5.32 11.25
C GLN A 1097 -6.45 -4.75 11.44
N ASP A 1098 -6.06 -3.74 10.67
CA ASP A 1098 -4.82 -3.00 10.92
C ASP A 1098 -4.94 -2.14 12.18
N ILE A 1099 -3.81 -1.93 12.88
CA ILE A 1099 -3.73 -1.18 14.15
C ILE A 1099 -3.56 0.30 13.84
N PRO A 1100 -4.54 1.18 14.11
CA PRO A 1100 -4.38 2.60 13.80
C PRO A 1100 -3.36 3.24 14.75
N THR A 1101 -2.35 3.90 14.17
CA THR A 1101 -1.26 4.59 14.88
C THR A 1101 -1.47 6.09 14.97
N SER A 1102 -2.24 6.65 14.04
CA SER A 1102 -2.60 8.07 13.99
C SER A 1102 -3.99 8.27 13.37
N ILE A 1103 -4.69 9.31 13.83
CA ILE A 1103 -6.00 9.72 13.31
C ILE A 1103 -6.10 11.25 13.37
N CYS A 1104 -6.63 11.87 12.32
CA CYS A 1104 -6.87 13.31 12.28
C CYS A 1104 -8.10 13.65 11.43
N LYS A 1105 -8.80 14.73 11.81
CA LYS A 1105 -9.85 15.33 10.98
C LYS A 1105 -9.21 16.32 9.99
N THR A 1106 -9.51 16.19 8.70
CA THR A 1106 -8.91 17.02 7.64
C THR A 1106 -9.78 17.05 6.39
N ASN A 1107 -9.40 17.88 5.41
CA ASN A 1107 -9.91 17.86 4.04
C ASN A 1107 -8.84 17.29 3.11
N LEU A 1108 -9.21 16.43 2.16
CA LEU A 1108 -8.29 15.85 1.16
C LEU A 1108 -8.50 16.39 -0.26
N VAL A 1109 -9.63 17.07 -0.49
CA VAL A 1109 -10.02 17.61 -1.79
C VAL A 1109 -10.53 19.03 -1.58
N VAL A 1110 -10.17 19.95 -2.48
CA VAL A 1110 -10.68 21.34 -2.45
C VAL A 1110 -12.20 21.33 -2.57
N GLY A 1111 -12.90 21.97 -1.63
CA GLY A 1111 -14.36 21.98 -1.60
C GLY A 1111 -15.00 20.64 -1.23
N GLY A 1112 -14.18 19.62 -0.90
CA GLY A 1112 -14.63 18.33 -0.38
C GLY A 1112 -15.09 18.41 1.08
N GLN A 1113 -15.69 17.33 1.56
CA GLN A 1113 -16.14 17.24 2.96
C GLN A 1113 -14.97 17.02 3.92
N GLU A 1114 -15.15 17.44 5.18
CA GLU A 1114 -14.25 17.03 6.26
C GLU A 1114 -14.36 15.51 6.48
N VAL A 1115 -13.20 14.85 6.52
CA VAL A 1115 -13.08 13.41 6.70
C VAL A 1115 -12.18 13.08 7.89
N LEU A 1116 -12.32 11.88 8.44
CA LEU A 1116 -11.34 11.34 9.39
C LEU A 1116 -10.35 10.47 8.62
N LEU A 1117 -9.13 10.97 8.47
CA LEU A 1117 -8.01 10.21 7.92
C LEU A 1117 -7.31 9.48 9.07
N TRP A 1118 -6.96 8.21 8.86
CA TRP A 1118 -6.20 7.41 9.81
C TRP A 1118 -5.13 6.59 9.09
N GLY A 1119 -4.07 6.25 9.83
CA GLY A 1119 -2.97 5.42 9.35
C GLY A 1119 -2.84 4.20 10.22
N GLY A 1120 -2.64 3.06 9.59
CA GLY A 1120 -2.51 1.76 10.21
C GLY A 1120 -1.06 1.27 10.21
N PHE A 1121 -0.69 0.57 11.27
CA PHE A 1121 0.66 0.04 11.49
C PHE A 1121 1.20 -0.75 10.29
N GLN A 1122 0.37 -1.56 9.64
CA GLN A 1122 0.76 -2.37 8.47
C GLN A 1122 0.89 -1.56 7.17
N GLY A 1123 0.71 -0.24 7.22
CA GLY A 1123 0.82 0.68 6.09
C GLY A 1123 -0.52 1.15 5.52
N THR A 1124 -1.66 0.77 6.13
CA THR A 1124 -2.97 1.22 5.65
C THR A 1124 -3.11 2.73 5.79
N ILE A 1125 -3.67 3.41 4.79
CA ILE A 1125 -4.17 4.77 4.92
C ILE A 1125 -5.65 4.74 4.59
N GLY A 1126 -6.48 4.93 5.60
CA GLY A 1126 -7.93 4.84 5.46
C GLY A 1126 -8.64 6.12 5.83
N VAL A 1127 -9.89 6.24 5.37
CA VAL A 1127 -10.73 7.41 5.56
C VAL A 1127 -12.12 6.99 6.03
N LEU A 1128 -12.69 7.74 6.98
CA LEU A 1128 -14.12 7.69 7.31
C LEU A 1128 -14.79 8.97 6.80
N ILE A 1129 -15.70 8.81 5.84
CA ILE A 1129 -16.40 9.92 5.16
C ILE A 1129 -17.82 10.03 5.72
N PRO A 1130 -18.26 11.19 6.22
CA PRO A 1130 -19.64 11.39 6.62
C PRO A 1130 -20.57 11.49 5.41
N PHE A 1131 -21.72 10.81 5.45
CA PHE A 1131 -22.73 10.94 4.40
C PHE A 1131 -23.35 12.35 4.37
N VAL A 1132 -23.59 12.87 3.17
CA VAL A 1132 -24.28 14.16 2.96
C VAL A 1132 -25.76 14.05 3.30
N SER A 1133 -26.40 12.96 2.87
CA SER A 1133 -27.83 12.74 3.00
C SER A 1133 -28.13 11.37 3.61
N ARG A 1134 -29.30 11.26 4.24
CA ARG A 1134 -29.79 9.97 4.76
C ARG A 1134 -30.10 8.97 3.64
N GLU A 1135 -30.56 9.46 2.49
CA GLU A 1135 -30.84 8.64 1.31
C GLU A 1135 -29.58 7.95 0.79
N ASP A 1136 -28.43 8.64 0.80
CA ASP A 1136 -27.15 8.02 0.44
C ASP A 1136 -26.75 6.94 1.45
N ALA A 1137 -26.91 7.21 2.75
CA ALA A 1137 -26.61 6.23 3.79
C ALA A 1137 -27.49 4.97 3.64
N ASP A 1138 -28.79 5.13 3.41
CA ASP A 1138 -29.74 4.03 3.21
C ASP A 1138 -29.43 3.24 1.91
N PHE A 1139 -29.03 3.94 0.84
CA PHE A 1139 -28.59 3.33 -0.42
C PHE A 1139 -27.35 2.45 -0.22
N PHE A 1140 -26.28 3.02 0.36
CA PHE A 1140 -25.03 2.28 0.57
C PHE A 1140 -25.19 1.15 1.60
N GLN A 1141 -26.08 1.32 2.58
CA GLN A 1141 -26.37 0.28 3.56
C GLN A 1141 -27.10 -0.90 2.91
N SER A 1142 -28.02 -0.64 1.98
CA SER A 1142 -28.70 -1.69 1.20
C SER A 1142 -27.72 -2.36 0.24
N LEU A 1143 -26.91 -1.59 -0.49
CA LEU A 1143 -25.87 -2.12 -1.37
C LEU A 1143 -24.89 -3.05 -0.62
N GLU A 1144 -24.41 -2.62 0.55
CA GLU A 1144 -23.55 -3.44 1.40
C GLU A 1144 -24.23 -4.77 1.81
N GLN A 1145 -25.53 -4.75 2.12
CA GLN A 1145 -26.27 -5.98 2.47
C GLN A 1145 -26.37 -6.97 1.30
N HIS A 1146 -26.64 -6.49 0.08
CA HIS A 1146 -26.64 -7.35 -1.10
C HIS A 1146 -25.24 -7.93 -1.35
N LEU A 1147 -24.20 -7.10 -1.27
CA LEU A 1147 -22.82 -7.54 -1.51
C LEU A 1147 -22.31 -8.56 -0.49
N ARG A 1148 -22.74 -8.47 0.77
CA ARG A 1148 -22.42 -9.49 1.79
C ARG A 1148 -22.93 -10.89 1.42
N SER A 1149 -24.00 -10.95 0.62
CA SER A 1149 -24.62 -12.20 0.19
C SER A 1149 -24.08 -12.69 -1.15
N GLU A 1150 -23.92 -11.76 -2.11
CA GLU A 1150 -23.52 -12.07 -3.49
C GLU A 1150 -22.00 -12.17 -3.69
N ASP A 1151 -21.21 -11.48 -2.86
CA ASP A 1151 -19.75 -11.53 -2.85
C ASP A 1151 -19.20 -11.79 -1.44
N PRO A 1152 -19.48 -12.99 -0.88
CA PRO A 1152 -19.07 -13.31 0.47
C PRO A 1152 -17.53 -13.36 0.58
N PRO A 1153 -16.97 -12.97 1.73
CA PRO A 1153 -15.53 -12.99 1.97
C PRO A 1153 -14.83 -14.29 1.53
N LEU A 1154 -13.72 -14.16 0.81
CA LEU A 1154 -13.05 -15.27 0.13
C LEU A 1154 -12.67 -16.41 1.09
N ALA A 1155 -12.11 -16.08 2.26
CA ALA A 1155 -11.69 -17.04 3.28
C ALA A 1155 -12.85 -17.61 4.13
N GLY A 1156 -14.10 -17.37 3.70
CA GLY A 1156 -15.31 -17.86 4.34
C GLY A 1156 -15.66 -17.17 5.65
N ARG A 1157 -15.13 -15.98 5.91
CA ARG A 1157 -15.51 -15.15 7.06
C ARG A 1157 -16.90 -14.53 6.82
N ASP A 1158 -17.68 -14.31 7.87
CA ASP A 1158 -18.87 -13.46 7.77
C ASP A 1158 -18.44 -12.00 7.90
N HIS A 1159 -18.80 -11.17 6.91
CA HIS A 1159 -18.35 -9.78 6.82
C HIS A 1159 -18.80 -8.93 8.02
N LEU A 1160 -20.06 -9.06 8.45
CA LEU A 1160 -20.59 -8.27 9.57
C LEU A 1160 -19.95 -8.70 10.89
N MET A 1161 -19.72 -10.00 11.09
CA MET A 1161 -18.99 -10.52 12.24
C MET A 1161 -17.48 -10.23 12.20
N TYR A 1162 -16.91 -9.94 11.03
CA TYR A 1162 -15.54 -9.47 10.89
C TYR A 1162 -15.42 -8.00 11.29
N ARG A 1163 -16.22 -7.12 10.68
CA ARG A 1163 -16.23 -5.69 11.02
C ARG A 1163 -16.70 -5.44 12.47
N GLY A 1164 -17.43 -6.37 13.06
CA GLY A 1164 -17.83 -6.39 14.46
C GLY A 1164 -17.00 -7.33 15.36
N TYR A 1165 -15.69 -7.46 15.10
CA TYR A 1165 -14.83 -8.48 15.72
C TYR A 1165 -14.88 -8.48 17.26
N TYR A 1166 -14.74 -7.29 17.87
CA TYR A 1166 -14.73 -7.10 19.32
C TYR A 1166 -16.04 -6.49 19.83
N VAL A 1167 -16.49 -5.41 19.17
CA VAL A 1167 -17.76 -4.73 19.45
C VAL A 1167 -18.55 -4.68 18.15
N PRO A 1168 -19.88 -4.90 18.18
CA PRO A 1168 -20.71 -4.86 16.98
C PRO A 1168 -20.55 -3.55 16.20
N VAL A 1169 -20.59 -3.65 14.87
CA VAL A 1169 -20.53 -2.49 13.98
C VAL A 1169 -21.65 -1.51 14.30
N LYS A 1170 -21.30 -0.23 14.41
CA LYS A 1170 -22.26 0.85 14.61
C LYS A 1170 -21.88 2.06 13.76
N GLY A 1171 -22.83 2.57 12.99
CA GLY A 1171 -22.69 3.86 12.27
C GLY A 1171 -21.64 3.88 11.16
N VAL A 1172 -21.11 2.73 10.71
CA VAL A 1172 -20.11 2.65 9.64
C VAL A 1172 -20.56 1.64 8.59
N ILE A 1173 -20.48 2.03 7.31
CA ILE A 1173 -20.66 1.18 6.13
C ILE A 1173 -19.28 0.90 5.53
N ASP A 1174 -19.02 -0.34 5.17
CA ASP A 1174 -17.75 -0.73 4.55
C ASP A 1174 -17.73 -0.45 3.04
N GLY A 1175 -17.05 0.63 2.66
CA GLY A 1175 -16.90 1.03 1.27
C GLY A 1175 -15.95 0.14 0.47
N ASP A 1176 -14.98 -0.50 1.12
CA ASP A 1176 -14.07 -1.43 0.44
C ASP A 1176 -14.84 -2.66 -0.09
N LEU A 1177 -15.91 -3.08 0.60
CA LEU A 1177 -16.84 -4.08 0.08
C LEU A 1177 -17.70 -3.50 -1.05
N CYS A 1178 -18.26 -2.30 -0.87
CA CYS A 1178 -19.10 -1.65 -1.88
C CYS A 1178 -18.41 -1.50 -3.24
N GLU A 1179 -17.13 -1.14 -3.27
CA GLU A 1179 -16.37 -0.95 -4.51
C GLU A 1179 -16.17 -2.24 -5.31
N ARG A 1180 -16.24 -3.40 -4.65
CA ARG A 1180 -16.19 -4.71 -5.32
C ARG A 1180 -17.41 -5.02 -6.17
N TYR A 1181 -18.48 -4.21 -6.06
CA TYR A 1181 -19.63 -4.28 -6.99
C TYR A 1181 -19.17 -4.26 -8.45
N THR A 1182 -18.16 -3.46 -8.78
CA THR A 1182 -17.59 -3.33 -10.13
C THR A 1182 -16.99 -4.63 -10.67
N MET A 1183 -16.53 -5.51 -9.78
CA MET A 1183 -15.90 -6.79 -10.10
C MET A 1183 -16.90 -7.94 -10.27
N LEU A 1184 -18.18 -7.71 -9.98
CA LEU A 1184 -19.21 -8.74 -10.13
C LEU A 1184 -19.51 -9.06 -11.59
N PRO A 1185 -19.96 -10.29 -11.89
CA PRO A 1185 -20.49 -10.58 -13.21
C PRO A 1185 -21.81 -9.81 -13.46
N ASN A 1186 -22.12 -9.56 -14.74
CA ASN A 1186 -23.20 -8.65 -15.14
C ASN A 1186 -24.59 -9.11 -14.67
N ASP A 1187 -24.85 -10.40 -14.59
CA ASP A 1187 -26.10 -10.96 -14.07
C ASP A 1187 -26.35 -10.53 -12.61
N LYS A 1188 -25.32 -10.59 -11.77
CA LYS A 1188 -25.36 -10.14 -10.38
C LYS A 1188 -25.49 -8.63 -10.27
N LYS A 1189 -24.77 -7.87 -11.11
CA LYS A 1189 -24.92 -6.41 -11.17
C LYS A 1189 -26.36 -6.00 -11.46
N GLN A 1190 -26.98 -6.61 -12.47
CA GLN A 1190 -28.36 -6.35 -12.88
C GLN A 1190 -29.38 -6.75 -11.80
N MET A 1191 -29.15 -7.87 -11.13
CA MET A 1191 -30.00 -8.32 -10.01
C MET A 1191 -30.02 -7.28 -8.87
N ILE A 1192 -28.84 -6.87 -8.40
CA ILE A 1192 -28.71 -5.86 -7.33
C ILE A 1192 -29.28 -4.51 -7.79
N ALA A 1193 -29.04 -4.14 -9.06
CA ALA A 1193 -29.58 -2.91 -9.64
C ALA A 1193 -31.13 -2.90 -9.62
N GLY A 1194 -31.75 -4.03 -10.00
CA GLY A 1194 -33.20 -4.21 -9.91
C GLY A 1194 -33.74 -4.14 -8.48
N GLU A 1195 -33.04 -4.72 -7.50
CA GLU A 1195 -33.46 -4.66 -6.08
C GLU A 1195 -33.29 -3.27 -5.46
N LEU A 1196 -32.35 -2.47 -5.94
CA LEU A 1196 -32.13 -1.09 -5.50
C LEU A 1196 -32.95 -0.06 -6.29
N ASP A 1197 -33.75 -0.48 -7.28
CA ASP A 1197 -34.48 0.39 -8.22
C ASP A 1197 -33.56 1.44 -8.90
N ARG A 1198 -32.37 1.00 -9.34
CA ARG A 1198 -31.35 1.86 -9.97
C ARG A 1198 -30.74 1.15 -11.17
N SER A 1199 -30.09 1.90 -12.07
CA SER A 1199 -29.29 1.28 -13.13
C SER A 1199 -27.91 0.86 -12.61
N VAL A 1200 -27.27 -0.12 -13.27
CA VAL A 1200 -25.89 -0.55 -12.95
C VAL A 1200 -24.93 0.65 -12.96
N ARG A 1201 -25.04 1.51 -13.98
CA ARG A 1201 -24.18 2.69 -14.14
C ARG A 1201 -24.43 3.75 -13.08
N GLU A 1202 -25.66 3.89 -12.61
CA GLU A 1202 -25.98 4.81 -11.52
C GLU A 1202 -25.34 4.35 -10.20
N ILE A 1203 -25.35 3.04 -9.93
CA ILE A 1203 -24.66 2.45 -8.76
C ILE A 1203 -23.15 2.70 -8.85
N GLU A 1204 -22.53 2.38 -9.99
CA GLU A 1204 -21.09 2.61 -10.20
C GLU A 1204 -20.72 4.10 -10.10
N ARG A 1205 -21.60 5.00 -10.57
CA ARG A 1205 -21.42 6.45 -10.44
C ARG A 1205 -21.47 6.87 -8.97
N LYS A 1206 -22.45 6.42 -8.18
CA LYS A 1206 -22.57 6.79 -6.76
C LYS A 1206 -21.36 6.29 -5.96
N ILE A 1207 -20.86 5.08 -6.22
CA ILE A 1207 -19.65 4.53 -5.60
C ILE A 1207 -18.42 5.40 -5.93
N SER A 1208 -18.24 5.77 -7.20
CA SER A 1208 -17.12 6.61 -7.63
C SER A 1208 -17.21 8.06 -7.10
N ASP A 1209 -18.42 8.61 -7.02
CA ASP A 1209 -18.69 9.97 -6.56
C ASP A 1209 -18.34 10.17 -5.07
N ILE A 1210 -18.73 9.24 -4.19
CA ILE A 1210 -18.42 9.37 -2.75
C ILE A 1210 -16.92 9.36 -2.48
N ARG A 1211 -16.14 8.59 -3.25
CA ARG A 1211 -14.67 8.62 -3.19
C ARG A 1211 -14.15 9.96 -3.71
N THR A 1212 -14.41 10.28 -4.97
CA THR A 1212 -13.78 11.44 -5.64
C THR A 1212 -14.20 12.82 -5.09
N ARG A 1213 -15.35 12.91 -4.42
CA ARG A 1213 -15.80 14.16 -3.76
C ARG A 1213 -15.04 14.47 -2.47
N SER A 1214 -14.60 13.45 -1.74
CA SER A 1214 -14.09 13.60 -0.37
C SER A 1214 -12.69 13.01 -0.16
N ALA A 1215 -12.20 12.20 -1.11
CA ALA A 1215 -10.91 11.52 -1.12
C ALA A 1215 -10.48 11.22 -2.57
N PHE A 1216 -9.49 10.35 -2.76
CA PHE A 1216 -9.00 9.90 -4.06
C PHE A 1216 -8.63 8.41 -4.03
#